data_AF-A0AAD8Z8K9-F1
#
_entry.id   AF-A0AAD8Z8K9-F1
#
_cell.length_a   1.000
_cell.length_b   1.000
_cell.length_c   1.000
_cell.angle_alpha   90.00
_cell.angle_beta   90.00
_cell.angle_gamma   90.00
#
_symmetry.space_group_name_H-M   'P 1'
#
loop_
_entity.id
_entity.type
_entity.pdbx_description
1 polymer ?
#
loop_
_entity_poly.entity_id
_entity_poly.type
_entity_poly.pdbx_seq_one_letter_code
_entity_poly.pdbx_strand_id
1 'polypeptide(L)'
;QTAFTFAMEESLMQQHLVHYKQATESAREELAALQSKYQRLQSQLLDCQSKISSQETMVHDMREVIDRHKETEARQTSLISSLRERIHNTEQEIGFIASSKSIIDMKLQVLTKENEELKQRELQMEIKSKEHLREWDKAKQDASDLQTRWEEFVSRLADKLSIDLDRNCKPLETIISLVSARCMLSAGAFNILFVTKTYLCLQVDQCCKQRDRQKTQISALEESVKCHEVESKASRETVRRLVADVDHEQKVAAARASDLNSFRQDHEHALLREQSLEAESRSLRKKLQECELVLAAVREESSCNSKHSQDLEHSLHRSQDEVHVLQSRMETFMKEMELLLRAQSATAVPKEEHILERLRELCKNQKNSNAAVAEMEVRLAEGSCDLARQTELLRGAELRAQQLQNRLQELETELLTAGVSKDGLSQEKQQYLQFLEQLSERMKIEHVVTDLGFDMRLEALLTRAEQLTRQEGSVLVETKTLVYSLQKKVKDQRERLESKDLHMELLRKKVAQLEEEKRSRSALAVEHDDATLASRKLQKKVERLQAELSVMRFSTTELKAQLSHTNELKIRVMEQKQTIEEQSKCLGKLEKNKAKVAKRLSTVKTELQNQEYKASHELQQAQRLLHSQASTMSELAHREKQLLDFCMVVSQMLGVDTPCSVPSSAVIKRLEALIHSSHHHRPLARQCGAPYCLHCMAPSAACSTLSAGPLLPEPLALSPPPSRTTP
;
A
#
# COMPACT_ATOMS: atom_id res chain seq x y z
N GLN A 1 114.73 -11.99 -53.57
CA GLN A 1 114.11 -11.18 -52.50
C GLN A 1 112.64 -10.90 -52.80
N THR A 2 112.28 -10.26 -53.93
CA THR A 2 110.88 -9.95 -54.33
C THR A 2 109.86 -11.10 -54.22
N ALA A 3 110.22 -12.33 -54.57
CA ALA A 3 109.31 -13.48 -54.44
C ALA A 3 108.97 -13.85 -52.97
N PHE A 4 109.87 -13.54 -52.03
CA PHE A 4 109.69 -13.86 -50.62
C PHE A 4 108.84 -12.81 -49.89
N THR A 5 108.97 -11.53 -50.29
CA THR A 5 108.07 -10.47 -49.80
C THR A 5 106.64 -10.71 -50.27
N PHE A 6 106.45 -11.06 -51.55
CA PHE A 6 105.10 -11.29 -52.10
C PHE A 6 104.37 -12.45 -51.40
N ALA A 7 105.04 -13.59 -51.18
CA ALA A 7 104.45 -14.73 -50.46
C ALA A 7 104.14 -14.40 -48.98
N MET A 8 104.93 -13.52 -48.36
CA MET A 8 104.69 -13.06 -46.98
C MET A 8 103.53 -12.06 -46.90
N GLU A 9 103.41 -11.15 -47.88
CA GLU A 9 102.27 -10.23 -48.02
C GLU A 9 100.96 -10.98 -48.32
N GLU A 10 101.01 -11.99 -49.19
CA GLU A 10 99.88 -12.87 -49.52
C GLU A 10 99.42 -13.68 -48.29
N SER A 11 100.37 -14.27 -47.54
CA SER A 11 100.07 -14.97 -46.27
C SER A 11 99.47 -14.04 -45.22
N LEU A 12 99.98 -12.80 -45.08
CA LEU A 12 99.50 -11.82 -44.11
C LEU A 12 98.13 -11.27 -44.50
N MET A 13 97.88 -11.01 -45.79
CA MET A 13 96.53 -10.71 -46.30
C MET A 13 95.56 -11.87 -46.04
N GLN A 14 96.00 -13.12 -46.20
CA GLN A 14 95.14 -14.29 -45.98
C GLN A 14 94.83 -14.49 -44.49
N GLN A 15 95.78 -14.23 -43.58
CA GLN A 15 95.52 -14.16 -42.13
C GLN A 15 94.54 -13.03 -41.78
N HIS A 16 94.73 -11.82 -42.33
CA HIS A 16 93.78 -10.73 -42.14
C HIS A 16 92.38 -11.11 -42.65
N LEU A 17 92.27 -11.75 -43.82
CA LEU A 17 91.00 -12.19 -44.39
C LEU A 17 90.29 -13.24 -43.51
N VAL A 18 91.04 -14.17 -42.90
CA VAL A 18 90.50 -15.14 -41.94
C VAL A 18 90.05 -14.44 -40.65
N HIS A 19 90.85 -13.53 -40.10
CA HIS A 19 90.51 -12.76 -38.90
C HIS A 19 89.25 -11.90 -39.12
N TYR A 20 89.15 -11.20 -40.27
CA TYR A 20 87.95 -10.44 -40.62
C TYR A 20 86.73 -11.34 -40.83
N LYS A 21 86.87 -12.53 -41.44
CA LYS A 21 85.77 -13.50 -41.53
C LYS A 21 85.28 -13.92 -40.14
N GLN A 22 86.17 -14.40 -39.28
CA GLN A 22 85.83 -14.81 -37.92
C GLN A 22 85.20 -13.67 -37.11
N ALA A 23 85.69 -12.43 -37.24
CA ALA A 23 85.07 -11.26 -36.62
C ALA A 23 83.65 -10.99 -37.16
N THR A 24 83.40 -11.13 -38.47
CA THR A 24 82.04 -10.99 -39.04
C THR A 24 81.12 -12.17 -38.76
N GLU A 25 81.66 -13.35 -38.48
CA GLU A 25 80.91 -14.54 -38.08
C GLU A 25 80.51 -14.43 -36.61
N SER A 26 81.46 -14.14 -35.73
CA SER A 26 81.22 -13.81 -34.31
C SER A 26 80.21 -12.66 -34.15
N ALA A 27 80.35 -11.56 -34.91
CA ALA A 27 79.38 -10.45 -34.85
C ALA A 27 77.97 -10.84 -35.36
N ARG A 28 77.85 -11.82 -36.28
CA ARG A 28 76.55 -12.37 -36.70
C ARG A 28 75.96 -13.30 -35.64
N GLU A 29 76.77 -14.11 -34.98
CA GLU A 29 76.36 -14.97 -33.88
C GLU A 29 75.89 -14.14 -32.67
N GLU A 30 76.61 -13.07 -32.32
CA GLU A 30 76.20 -12.10 -31.31
C GLU A 30 74.89 -11.40 -31.69
N LEU A 31 74.74 -10.96 -32.95
CA LEU A 31 73.50 -10.37 -33.45
C LEU A 31 72.32 -11.34 -33.35
N ALA A 32 72.51 -12.62 -33.70
CA ALA A 32 71.49 -13.66 -33.59
C ALA A 32 71.17 -14.01 -32.12
N ALA A 33 72.16 -14.02 -31.25
CA ALA A 33 71.99 -14.19 -29.80
C ALA A 33 71.24 -13.00 -29.17
N LEU A 34 71.49 -11.77 -29.63
CA LEU A 34 70.75 -10.58 -29.22
C LEU A 34 69.32 -10.57 -29.78
N GLN A 35 69.10 -10.94 -31.04
CA GLN A 35 67.77 -11.05 -31.63
C GLN A 35 66.91 -12.12 -30.94
N SER A 36 67.45 -13.30 -30.65
CA SER A 36 66.73 -14.36 -29.93
C SER A 36 66.46 -13.99 -28.46
N LYS A 37 67.39 -13.29 -27.78
CA LYS A 37 67.12 -12.66 -26.46
C LYS A 37 66.01 -11.62 -26.55
N TYR A 38 66.04 -10.73 -27.54
CA TYR A 38 65.02 -9.70 -27.75
C TYR A 38 63.64 -10.31 -28.00
N GLN A 39 63.53 -11.32 -28.89
CA GLN A 39 62.27 -12.03 -29.16
C GLN A 39 61.74 -12.75 -27.91
N ARG A 40 62.61 -13.37 -27.10
CA ARG A 40 62.23 -14.01 -25.83
C ARG A 40 61.76 -12.99 -24.78
N LEU A 41 62.41 -11.83 -24.68
CA LEU A 41 61.97 -10.74 -23.80
C LEU A 41 60.66 -10.12 -24.28
N GLN A 42 60.46 -9.99 -25.60
CA GLN A 42 59.23 -9.47 -26.20
C GLN A 42 58.04 -10.41 -25.95
N SER A 43 58.22 -11.73 -26.08
CA SER A 43 57.15 -12.70 -25.77
C SER A 43 56.86 -12.79 -24.27
N GLN A 44 57.89 -12.70 -23.41
CA GLN A 44 57.69 -12.57 -21.96
C GLN A 44 56.94 -11.29 -21.58
N LEU A 45 57.24 -10.15 -22.24
CA LEU A 45 56.54 -8.89 -21.99
C LEU A 45 55.06 -8.96 -22.40
N LEU A 46 54.74 -9.60 -23.53
CA LEU A 46 53.36 -9.84 -23.97
C LEU A 46 52.59 -10.79 -23.03
N ASP A 47 53.25 -11.84 -22.53
CA ASP A 47 52.69 -12.77 -21.53
C ASP A 47 52.48 -12.11 -20.16
N CYS A 48 53.38 -11.20 -19.74
CA CYS A 48 53.15 -10.35 -18.57
C CYS A 48 52.00 -9.37 -18.80
N GLN A 49 51.87 -8.75 -19.98
CA GLN A 49 50.77 -7.84 -20.29
C GLN A 49 49.40 -8.54 -20.30
N SER A 50 49.29 -9.76 -20.85
CA SER A 50 48.04 -10.52 -20.82
C SER A 50 47.66 -10.99 -19.40
N LYS A 51 48.66 -11.33 -18.57
CA LYS A 51 48.46 -11.64 -17.14
C LYS A 51 48.01 -10.42 -16.33
N ILE A 52 48.58 -9.25 -16.60
CA ILE A 52 48.13 -7.99 -15.98
C ILE A 52 46.69 -7.69 -16.40
N SER A 53 46.36 -7.72 -17.69
CA SER A 53 45.00 -7.40 -18.15
C SER A 53 43.93 -8.37 -17.62
N SER A 54 44.25 -9.67 -17.49
CA SER A 54 43.34 -10.65 -16.87
C SER A 54 43.17 -10.46 -15.35
N GLN A 55 44.23 -10.02 -14.65
CA GLN A 55 44.13 -9.61 -13.25
C GLN A 55 43.33 -8.31 -13.08
N GLU A 56 43.49 -7.34 -13.99
CA GLU A 56 42.70 -6.11 -14.00
C GLU A 56 41.20 -6.41 -14.20
N THR A 57 40.84 -7.31 -15.12
CA THR A 57 39.44 -7.77 -15.26
C THR A 57 38.93 -8.48 -14.00
N MET A 58 39.72 -9.36 -13.38
CA MET A 58 39.33 -10.05 -12.14
C MET A 58 39.11 -9.06 -10.98
N VAL A 59 39.95 -8.04 -10.86
CA VAL A 59 39.80 -6.97 -9.85
C VAL A 59 38.58 -6.10 -10.13
N HIS A 60 38.24 -5.87 -11.40
CA HIS A 60 37.01 -5.17 -11.80
C HIS A 60 35.76 -5.99 -11.43
N ASP A 61 35.71 -7.28 -11.80
CA ASP A 61 34.61 -8.19 -11.47
C ASP A 61 34.40 -8.31 -9.95
N MET A 62 35.48 -8.46 -9.18
CA MET A 62 35.43 -8.46 -7.72
C MET A 62 34.89 -7.13 -7.15
N ARG A 63 35.23 -5.99 -7.77
CA ARG A 63 34.71 -4.68 -7.34
C ARG A 63 33.22 -4.55 -7.60
N GLU A 64 32.74 -4.97 -8.76
CA GLU A 64 31.30 -5.03 -9.01
C GLU A 64 30.58 -5.94 -8.00
N VAL A 65 31.12 -7.11 -7.68
CA VAL A 65 30.52 -8.02 -6.68
C VAL A 65 30.45 -7.35 -5.30
N ILE A 66 31.50 -6.64 -4.88
CA ILE A 66 31.53 -5.88 -3.63
C ILE A 66 30.49 -4.74 -3.63
N ASP A 67 30.37 -3.99 -4.73
CA ASP A 67 29.46 -2.85 -4.80
C ASP A 67 27.99 -3.31 -4.92
N ARG A 68 27.72 -4.42 -5.63
CA ARG A 68 26.43 -5.14 -5.58
C ARG A 68 26.11 -5.60 -4.16
N HIS A 69 27.10 -6.10 -3.40
CA HIS A 69 26.88 -6.53 -2.02
C HIS A 69 26.54 -5.35 -1.09
N LYS A 70 27.28 -4.22 -1.16
CA LYS A 70 26.94 -2.98 -0.44
C LYS A 70 25.52 -2.49 -0.77
N GLU A 71 25.08 -2.63 -2.01
CA GLU A 71 23.72 -2.26 -2.38
C GLU A 71 22.67 -3.19 -1.74
N THR A 72 22.94 -4.51 -1.69
CA THR A 72 22.07 -5.45 -0.95
C THR A 72 22.05 -5.17 0.55
N GLU A 73 23.19 -4.82 1.14
CA GLU A 73 23.32 -4.47 2.56
C GLU A 73 22.51 -3.19 2.86
N ALA A 74 22.71 -2.11 2.10
CA ALA A 74 21.99 -0.85 2.31
C ALA A 74 20.46 -1.00 2.15
N ARG A 75 20.01 -1.82 1.19
CA ARG A 75 18.59 -2.19 1.03
C ARG A 75 18.08 -2.95 2.27
N GLN A 76 18.86 -3.88 2.83
CA GLN A 76 18.52 -4.59 4.07
C GLN A 76 18.50 -3.66 5.29
N THR A 77 19.47 -2.75 5.44
CA THR A 77 19.49 -1.75 6.54
C THR A 77 18.28 -0.82 6.48
N SER A 78 17.90 -0.38 5.27
CA SER A 78 16.69 0.43 5.06
C SER A 78 15.42 -0.33 5.43
N LEU A 79 15.29 -1.60 5.00
CA LEU A 79 14.16 -2.46 5.36
C LEU A 79 14.09 -2.69 6.88
N ILE A 80 15.20 -3.00 7.54
CA ILE A 80 15.28 -3.17 9.00
C ILE A 80 14.87 -1.88 9.73
N SER A 81 15.27 -0.72 9.21
CA SER A 81 14.92 0.58 9.80
C SER A 81 13.41 0.86 9.68
N SER A 82 12.82 0.63 8.51
CA SER A 82 11.37 0.77 8.29
C SER A 82 10.55 -0.22 9.12
N LEU A 83 11.03 -1.47 9.28
CA LEU A 83 10.38 -2.46 10.15
C LEU A 83 10.45 -2.06 11.63
N ARG A 84 11.57 -1.51 12.10
CA ARG A 84 11.71 -0.97 13.47
C ARG A 84 10.79 0.22 13.71
N GLU A 85 10.72 1.16 12.77
CA GLU A 85 9.79 2.30 12.83
C GLU A 85 8.33 1.82 12.90
N ARG A 86 7.95 0.85 12.06
CA ARG A 86 6.59 0.29 12.08
C ARG A 86 6.27 -0.44 13.39
N ILE A 87 7.22 -1.21 13.94
CA ILE A 87 7.08 -1.85 15.26
C ILE A 87 6.85 -0.77 16.32
N HIS A 88 7.70 0.26 16.35
CA HIS A 88 7.59 1.33 17.34
C HIS A 88 6.27 2.09 17.26
N ASN A 89 5.76 2.35 16.05
CA ASN A 89 4.44 2.96 15.87
C ASN A 89 3.32 2.05 16.40
N THR A 90 3.37 0.74 16.14
CA THR A 90 2.40 -0.20 16.71
C THR A 90 2.51 -0.35 18.24
N GLU A 91 3.71 -0.22 18.82
CA GLU A 91 3.90 -0.18 20.28
C GLU A 91 3.25 1.08 20.90
N GLN A 92 3.40 2.25 20.26
CA GLN A 92 2.71 3.48 20.68
C GLN A 92 1.19 3.35 20.56
N GLU A 93 0.68 2.78 19.46
CA GLU A 93 -0.76 2.51 19.28
C GLU A 93 -1.30 1.56 20.35
N ILE A 94 -0.58 0.47 20.68
CA ILE A 94 -0.94 -0.44 21.77
C ILE A 94 -0.95 0.28 23.12
N GLY A 95 0.02 1.17 23.39
CA GLY A 95 0.04 2.01 24.60
C GLY A 95 -1.14 2.97 24.70
N PHE A 96 -1.55 3.58 23.57
CA PHE A 96 -2.73 4.43 23.49
C PHE A 96 -4.03 3.62 23.69
N ILE A 97 -4.13 2.43 23.08
CA ILE A 97 -5.28 1.52 23.25
C ILE A 97 -5.37 1.04 24.72
N ALA A 98 -4.25 0.70 25.36
CA ALA A 98 -4.23 0.25 26.75
C ALA A 98 -4.64 1.36 27.74
N SER A 99 -4.15 2.60 27.55
CA SER A 99 -4.53 3.75 28.37
C SER A 99 -5.98 4.18 28.13
N SER A 100 -6.44 4.19 26.87
CA SER A 100 -7.84 4.41 26.50
C SER A 100 -8.76 3.36 27.13
N LYS A 101 -8.38 2.07 27.07
CA LYS A 101 -9.10 0.99 27.75
C LYS A 101 -9.19 1.22 29.26
N SER A 102 -8.10 1.59 29.92
CA SER A 102 -8.12 1.86 31.37
C SER A 102 -9.10 2.98 31.75
N ILE A 103 -9.23 4.02 30.91
CA ILE A 103 -10.23 5.09 31.10
C ILE A 103 -11.66 4.57 30.88
N ILE A 104 -11.88 3.70 29.89
CA ILE A 104 -13.18 3.08 29.60
C ILE A 104 -13.59 2.13 30.73
N ASP A 105 -12.68 1.28 31.21
CA ASP A 105 -12.91 0.34 32.32
C ASP A 105 -13.25 1.09 33.62
N MET A 106 -12.52 2.17 33.93
CA MET A 106 -12.82 3.08 35.05
C MET A 106 -14.22 3.72 34.90
N LYS A 107 -14.57 4.20 33.70
CA LYS A 107 -15.89 4.80 33.43
C LYS A 107 -17.02 3.76 33.52
N LEU A 108 -16.78 2.53 33.07
CA LEU A 108 -17.71 1.41 33.25
C LEU A 108 -17.92 1.12 34.73
N GLN A 109 -16.86 1.05 35.54
CA GLN A 109 -16.96 0.80 36.99
C GLN A 109 -17.78 1.88 37.72
N VAL A 110 -17.66 3.16 37.32
CA VAL A 110 -18.52 4.23 37.83
C VAL A 110 -19.98 4.02 37.41
N LEU A 111 -20.23 3.78 36.12
CA LEU A 111 -21.59 3.59 35.60
C LEU A 111 -22.29 2.33 36.14
N THR A 112 -21.58 1.24 36.41
CA THR A 112 -22.16 0.05 37.06
C THR A 112 -22.58 0.37 38.49
N LYS A 113 -21.74 1.09 39.25
CA LYS A 113 -22.07 1.50 40.62
C LYS A 113 -23.26 2.48 40.65
N GLU A 114 -23.31 3.45 39.75
CA GLU A 114 -24.46 4.37 39.62
C GLU A 114 -25.75 3.61 39.28
N ASN A 115 -25.67 2.60 38.41
CA ASN A 115 -26.79 1.73 38.04
C ASN A 115 -27.28 0.87 39.24
N GLU A 116 -26.36 0.36 40.06
CA GLU A 116 -26.67 -0.40 41.27
C GLU A 116 -27.29 0.49 42.37
N GLU A 117 -26.79 1.71 42.57
CA GLU A 117 -27.42 2.69 43.46
C GLU A 117 -28.81 3.12 42.96
N LEU A 118 -29.02 3.24 41.64
CA LEU A 118 -30.34 3.53 41.06
C LEU A 118 -31.33 2.38 41.30
N LYS A 119 -30.92 1.12 41.12
CA LYS A 119 -31.74 -0.06 41.46
C LYS A 119 -32.12 -0.12 42.94
N GLN A 120 -31.20 0.26 43.84
CA GLN A 120 -31.49 0.35 45.27
C GLN A 120 -32.52 1.45 45.58
N ARG A 121 -32.43 2.61 44.92
CA ARG A 121 -33.42 3.70 45.04
C ARG A 121 -34.78 3.29 44.46
N GLU A 122 -34.80 2.62 43.32
CA GLU A 122 -36.01 2.07 42.69
C GLU A 122 -36.75 1.11 43.64
N LEU A 123 -36.04 0.10 44.17
CA LEU A 123 -36.59 -0.84 45.15
C LEU A 123 -37.08 -0.13 46.42
N GLN A 124 -36.35 0.88 46.93
CA GLN A 124 -36.80 1.66 48.09
C GLN A 124 -38.09 2.44 47.81
N MET A 125 -38.25 3.00 46.60
CA MET A 125 -39.47 3.70 46.20
C MET A 125 -40.63 2.73 45.94
N GLU A 126 -40.35 1.53 45.44
CA GLU A 126 -41.35 0.46 45.28
C GLU A 126 -41.88 -0.01 46.65
N ILE A 127 -41.00 -0.18 47.65
CA ILE A 127 -41.37 -0.50 49.04
C ILE A 127 -42.28 0.59 49.62
N LYS A 128 -41.88 1.87 49.54
CA LYS A 128 -42.69 3.01 50.01
C LYS A 128 -44.04 3.09 49.31
N SER A 129 -44.10 2.82 48.01
CA SER A 129 -45.35 2.78 47.24
C SER A 129 -46.29 1.65 47.75
N LYS A 130 -45.73 0.47 48.07
CA LYS A 130 -46.46 -0.64 48.69
C LYS A 130 -46.85 -0.36 50.15
N GLU A 131 -46.17 0.54 50.85
CA GLU A 131 -46.55 1.02 52.19
C GLU A 131 -47.74 1.98 52.10
N HIS A 132 -47.63 3.05 51.29
CA HIS A 132 -48.72 4.01 51.09
C HIS A 132 -49.99 3.37 50.49
N LEU A 133 -49.87 2.34 49.65
CA LEU A 133 -51.03 1.57 49.18
C LEU A 133 -51.73 0.84 50.34
N ARG A 134 -50.98 0.20 51.25
CA ARG A 134 -51.54 -0.46 52.44
C ARG A 134 -52.14 0.53 53.44
N GLU A 135 -51.56 1.73 53.57
CA GLU A 135 -52.14 2.83 54.36
C GLU A 135 -53.47 3.30 53.77
N TRP A 136 -53.55 3.46 52.44
CA TRP A 136 -54.76 3.84 51.73
C TRP A 136 -55.86 2.78 51.81
N ASP A 137 -55.53 1.50 51.59
CA ASP A 137 -56.48 0.39 51.72
C ASP A 137 -57.02 0.29 53.16
N LYS A 138 -56.16 0.48 54.17
CA LYS A 138 -56.58 0.55 55.57
C LYS A 138 -57.52 1.75 55.81
N ALA A 139 -57.16 2.96 55.39
CA ALA A 139 -58.01 4.15 55.56
C ALA A 139 -59.38 4.00 54.87
N LYS A 140 -59.41 3.32 53.71
CA LYS A 140 -60.64 2.98 52.97
C LYS A 140 -61.50 1.95 53.71
N GLN A 141 -60.89 0.93 54.33
CA GLN A 141 -61.60 0.00 55.20
C GLN A 141 -62.14 0.72 56.46
N ASP A 142 -61.31 1.52 57.14
CA ASP A 142 -61.70 2.30 58.32
C ASP A 142 -62.89 3.24 57.99
N ALA A 143 -62.94 3.82 56.78
CA ALA A 143 -64.08 4.61 56.31
C ALA A 143 -65.34 3.77 56.00
N SER A 144 -65.21 2.56 55.44
CA SER A 144 -66.33 1.64 55.20
C SER A 144 -66.93 1.11 56.51
N ASP A 145 -66.08 0.82 57.49
CA ASP A 145 -66.48 0.41 58.85
C ASP A 145 -67.16 1.56 59.60
N LEU A 146 -66.76 2.81 59.33
CA LEU A 146 -67.45 3.99 59.86
C LEU A 146 -68.81 4.21 59.17
N GLN A 147 -68.89 4.03 57.85
CA GLN A 147 -70.15 4.16 57.10
C GLN A 147 -71.20 3.15 57.57
N THR A 148 -70.85 1.86 57.69
CA THR A 148 -71.77 0.82 58.18
C THR A 148 -72.28 1.09 59.59
N ARG A 149 -71.42 1.61 60.49
CA ARG A 149 -71.84 2.06 61.84
C ARG A 149 -72.80 3.27 61.80
N TRP A 150 -72.62 4.20 60.87
CA TRP A 150 -73.56 5.31 60.67
C TRP A 150 -74.91 4.81 60.12
N GLU A 151 -74.90 3.88 59.18
CA GLU A 151 -76.11 3.26 58.63
C GLU A 151 -76.88 2.50 59.72
N GLU A 152 -76.19 1.69 60.54
CA GLU A 152 -76.79 1.07 61.74
C GLU A 152 -77.37 2.10 62.72
N PHE A 153 -76.66 3.19 63.00
CA PHE A 153 -77.13 4.24 63.92
C PHE A 153 -78.39 4.92 63.39
N VAL A 154 -78.43 5.24 62.09
CA VAL A 154 -79.59 5.84 61.42
C VAL A 154 -80.79 4.89 61.42
N SER A 155 -80.58 3.59 61.19
CA SER A 155 -81.64 2.57 61.32
C SER A 155 -82.20 2.52 62.75
N ARG A 156 -81.34 2.38 63.76
CA ARG A 156 -81.76 2.35 65.19
C ARG A 156 -82.46 3.63 65.64
N LEU A 157 -82.14 4.78 65.03
CA LEU A 157 -82.81 6.06 65.28
C LEU A 157 -84.20 6.08 64.65
N ALA A 158 -84.36 5.57 63.42
CA ALA A 158 -85.65 5.48 62.75
C ALA A 158 -86.62 4.51 63.45
N ASP A 159 -86.12 3.35 63.89
CA ASP A 159 -86.87 2.39 64.72
C ASP A 159 -87.47 3.08 65.95
N LYS A 160 -86.64 3.84 66.67
CA LYS A 160 -87.03 4.59 67.88
C LYS A 160 -87.97 5.76 67.63
N LEU A 161 -87.95 6.34 66.43
CA LEU A 161 -88.89 7.38 66.01
C LEU A 161 -90.17 6.80 65.38
N SER A 162 -90.24 5.47 65.20
CA SER A 162 -91.30 4.77 64.48
C SER A 162 -91.55 5.34 63.08
N ILE A 163 -90.47 5.74 62.39
CA ILE A 163 -90.50 6.22 61.02
C ILE A 163 -90.24 5.02 60.11
N ASP A 164 -91.27 4.58 59.40
CA ASP A 164 -91.17 3.49 58.42
C ASP A 164 -90.35 3.99 57.21
N LEU A 165 -89.08 3.60 57.15
CA LEU A 165 -88.13 4.08 56.15
C LEU A 165 -88.26 3.28 54.85
N ASP A 166 -89.21 3.72 54.02
CA ASP A 166 -89.40 3.16 52.68
C ASP A 166 -88.12 3.27 51.83
N ARG A 167 -87.84 2.24 51.03
CA ARG A 167 -86.49 1.77 50.65
C ARG A 167 -85.68 2.69 49.70
N ASN A 168 -86.15 3.91 49.45
CA ASN A 168 -85.54 4.93 48.60
C ASN A 168 -85.48 6.34 49.25
N CYS A 169 -85.94 6.51 50.50
CA CYS A 169 -85.89 7.80 51.18
C CYS A 169 -84.53 8.03 51.87
N LYS A 170 -83.90 9.19 51.67
CA LYS A 170 -82.77 9.64 52.49
C LYS A 170 -83.27 9.90 53.93
N PRO A 171 -82.89 9.11 54.94
CA PRO A 171 -83.56 9.19 56.25
C PRO A 171 -83.40 10.55 56.94
N LEU A 172 -82.23 11.17 56.77
CA LEU A 172 -81.86 12.43 57.41
C LEU A 172 -82.67 13.63 56.90
N GLU A 173 -82.95 13.70 55.58
CA GLU A 173 -83.76 14.79 55.00
C GLU A 173 -85.22 14.70 55.46
N THR A 174 -85.78 13.48 55.55
CA THR A 174 -87.12 13.25 56.10
C THR A 174 -87.23 13.72 57.55
N ILE A 175 -86.27 13.32 58.41
CA ILE A 175 -86.23 13.72 59.83
C ILE A 175 -86.15 15.25 59.98
N ILE A 176 -85.29 15.93 59.21
CA ILE A 176 -85.15 17.39 59.24
C ILE A 176 -86.45 18.11 58.79
N SER A 177 -87.12 17.59 57.76
CA SER A 177 -88.35 18.20 57.23
C SER A 177 -89.51 18.20 58.25
N LEU A 178 -89.65 17.12 59.02
CA LEU A 178 -90.67 16.96 60.07
C LEU A 178 -90.48 17.95 61.23
N VAL A 179 -89.23 18.22 61.63
CA VAL A 179 -88.91 19.25 62.63
C VAL A 179 -89.24 20.63 62.08
N SER A 180 -88.87 20.90 60.83
CA SER A 180 -89.06 22.21 60.17
C SER A 180 -90.54 22.59 60.03
N ALA A 181 -91.40 21.64 59.61
CA ALA A 181 -92.83 21.88 59.39
C ALA A 181 -93.57 22.29 60.68
N ARG A 182 -93.12 21.80 61.84
CA ARG A 182 -93.75 22.02 63.15
C ARG A 182 -93.58 23.45 63.70
N CYS A 183 -92.70 24.27 63.09
CA CYS A 183 -92.38 25.62 63.55
C CYS A 183 -93.21 26.76 62.90
N MET A 184 -94.02 26.47 61.86
CA MET A 184 -94.60 27.49 60.97
C MET A 184 -95.92 28.16 61.45
N LEU A 185 -96.41 27.85 62.66
CA LEU A 185 -97.80 28.12 63.07
C LEU A 185 -97.99 29.25 64.11
N SER A 186 -97.39 30.45 63.92
CA SER A 186 -97.69 31.60 64.79
C SER A 186 -97.61 32.98 64.10
N ALA A 187 -98.41 33.94 64.58
CA ALA A 187 -98.81 35.15 63.85
C ALA A 187 -97.89 36.39 64.02
N GLY A 188 -96.57 36.22 64.16
CA GLY A 188 -95.60 37.32 64.37
C GLY A 188 -95.32 38.23 63.14
N ALA A 189 -96.20 38.22 62.13
CA ALA A 189 -95.83 38.45 60.73
C ALA A 189 -95.32 39.85 60.36
N PHE A 190 -95.72 40.92 61.05
CA PHE A 190 -95.41 42.29 60.58
C PHE A 190 -93.97 42.74 60.87
N ASN A 191 -93.44 42.44 62.07
CA ASN A 191 -92.00 42.62 62.34
C ASN A 191 -91.16 41.66 61.49
N ILE A 192 -91.65 40.44 61.24
CA ILE A 192 -91.03 39.49 60.32
C ILE A 192 -90.94 40.10 58.91
N LEU A 193 -91.93 40.88 58.43
CA LEU A 193 -91.89 41.48 57.10
C LEU A 193 -90.80 42.57 56.94
N PHE A 194 -90.60 43.42 57.96
CA PHE A 194 -89.52 44.43 57.91
C PHE A 194 -88.14 43.80 58.07
N VAL A 195 -88.01 42.82 58.98
CA VAL A 195 -86.77 42.04 59.15
C VAL A 195 -86.43 41.28 57.87
N THR A 196 -87.40 40.57 57.26
CA THR A 196 -87.17 39.83 56.00
C THR A 196 -86.85 40.74 54.83
N LYS A 197 -87.46 41.93 54.70
CA LYS A 197 -87.05 42.89 53.64
C LYS A 197 -85.59 43.34 53.82
N THR A 198 -85.17 43.62 55.05
CA THR A 198 -83.80 44.08 55.33
C THR A 198 -82.79 42.94 55.14
N TYR A 199 -83.15 41.74 55.60
CA TYR A 199 -82.43 40.49 55.39
C TYR A 199 -82.31 40.13 53.89
N LEU A 200 -83.36 40.34 53.09
CA LEU A 200 -83.35 40.13 51.64
C LEU A 200 -82.37 41.08 50.94
N CYS A 201 -82.35 42.38 51.31
CA CYS A 201 -81.35 43.30 50.76
C CYS A 201 -79.92 42.90 51.14
N LEU A 202 -79.70 42.46 52.37
CA LEU A 202 -78.39 41.95 52.82
C LEU A 202 -77.99 40.65 52.09
N GLN A 203 -78.93 39.71 51.90
CA GLN A 203 -78.70 38.51 51.10
C GLN A 203 -78.40 38.83 49.64
N VAL A 204 -79.09 39.79 49.02
CA VAL A 204 -78.81 40.18 47.62
C VAL A 204 -77.41 40.79 47.46
N ASP A 205 -76.96 41.62 48.40
CA ASP A 205 -75.58 42.13 48.44
C ASP A 205 -74.56 41.00 48.66
N GLN A 206 -74.81 40.08 49.60
CA GLN A 206 -73.97 38.90 49.82
C GLN A 206 -73.92 37.99 48.58
N CYS A 207 -75.05 37.76 47.89
CA CYS A 207 -75.12 37.01 46.65
C CYS A 207 -74.39 37.71 45.50
N CYS A 208 -74.42 39.03 45.40
CA CYS A 208 -73.64 39.78 44.42
C CYS A 208 -72.13 39.65 44.68
N LYS A 209 -71.70 39.84 45.94
CA LYS A 209 -70.30 39.65 46.35
C LYS A 209 -69.82 38.21 46.11
N GLN A 210 -70.66 37.21 46.38
CA GLN A 210 -70.35 35.81 46.14
C GLN A 210 -70.32 35.49 44.63
N ARG A 211 -71.24 36.02 43.82
CA ARG A 211 -71.20 35.94 42.35
C ARG A 211 -69.90 36.52 41.79
N ASP A 212 -69.46 37.67 42.28
CA ASP A 212 -68.28 38.34 41.74
C ASP A 212 -66.97 37.65 42.21
N ARG A 213 -66.97 37.06 43.40
CA ARG A 213 -65.94 36.11 43.85
C ARG A 213 -65.92 34.84 42.98
N GLN A 214 -67.07 34.26 42.69
CA GLN A 214 -67.17 33.09 41.78
C GLN A 214 -66.72 33.45 40.37
N LYS A 215 -67.06 34.62 39.85
CA LYS A 215 -66.65 35.09 38.52
C LYS A 215 -65.13 35.25 38.42
N THR A 216 -64.49 35.84 39.43
CA THR A 216 -63.02 35.95 39.47
C THR A 216 -62.34 34.59 39.64
N GLN A 217 -62.92 33.67 40.42
CA GLN A 217 -62.46 32.28 40.49
C GLN A 217 -62.60 31.54 39.14
N ILE A 218 -63.69 31.74 38.41
CA ILE A 218 -63.91 31.15 37.07
C ILE A 218 -62.86 31.67 36.09
N SER A 219 -62.61 32.99 36.00
CA SER A 219 -61.59 33.53 35.10
C SER A 219 -60.17 33.03 35.44
N ALA A 220 -59.81 32.91 36.72
CA ALA A 220 -58.54 32.33 37.13
C ALA A 220 -58.41 30.82 36.76
N LEU A 221 -59.51 30.07 36.84
CA LEU A 221 -59.56 28.68 36.38
C LEU A 221 -59.48 28.57 34.85
N GLU A 222 -60.14 29.46 34.10
CA GLU A 222 -60.02 29.52 32.64
C GLU A 222 -58.59 29.84 32.18
N GLU A 223 -57.91 30.78 32.84
CA GLU A 223 -56.50 31.10 32.57
C GLU A 223 -55.59 29.91 32.89
N SER A 224 -55.79 29.27 34.05
CA SER A 224 -55.09 28.04 34.42
C SER A 224 -55.28 26.93 33.38
N VAL A 225 -56.51 26.68 32.91
CA VAL A 225 -56.81 25.69 31.87
C VAL A 225 -56.11 26.03 30.55
N LYS A 226 -56.08 27.30 30.14
CA LYS A 226 -55.37 27.75 28.93
C LYS A 226 -53.86 27.50 29.03
N CYS A 227 -53.24 27.78 30.18
CA CYS A 227 -51.83 27.47 30.44
C CYS A 227 -51.56 25.96 30.36
N HIS A 228 -52.34 25.14 31.07
CA HIS A 228 -52.22 23.68 31.03
C HIS A 228 -52.43 23.12 29.60
N GLU A 229 -53.33 23.71 28.79
CA GLU A 229 -53.52 23.28 27.40
C GLU A 229 -52.28 23.56 26.53
N VAL A 230 -51.61 24.69 26.73
CA VAL A 230 -50.35 25.05 26.04
C VAL A 230 -49.20 24.14 26.48
N GLU A 231 -49.05 23.91 27.79
CA GLU A 231 -48.06 22.96 28.33
C GLU A 231 -48.32 21.53 27.82
N SER A 232 -49.58 21.12 27.75
CA SER A 232 -50.01 19.83 27.20
C SER A 232 -49.76 19.70 25.69
N LYS A 233 -49.80 20.81 24.94
CA LYS A 233 -49.36 20.85 23.53
C LYS A 233 -47.84 20.71 23.41
N ALA A 234 -47.08 21.42 24.24
CA ALA A 234 -45.61 21.37 24.25
C ALA A 234 -45.05 20.01 24.70
N SER A 235 -45.70 19.35 25.67
CA SER A 235 -45.32 18.01 26.11
C SER A 235 -45.64 16.95 25.04
N ARG A 236 -46.81 17.00 24.39
CA ARG A 236 -47.12 16.13 23.23
C ARG A 236 -46.12 16.27 22.09
N GLU A 237 -45.70 17.50 21.80
CA GLU A 237 -44.69 17.76 20.77
C GLU A 237 -43.28 17.26 21.18
N THR A 238 -42.95 17.33 22.46
CA THR A 238 -41.69 16.78 22.98
C THR A 238 -41.69 15.24 22.96
N VAL A 239 -42.81 14.61 23.34
CA VAL A 239 -42.99 13.15 23.19
C VAL A 239 -42.92 12.73 21.73
N ARG A 240 -43.51 13.48 20.78
CA ARG A 240 -43.42 13.19 19.34
C ARG A 240 -41.97 13.18 18.84
N ARG A 241 -41.16 14.17 19.23
CA ARG A 241 -39.74 14.20 18.88
C ARG A 241 -38.96 13.03 19.50
N LEU A 242 -39.15 12.77 20.79
CA LEU A 242 -38.50 11.62 21.45
C LEU A 242 -38.87 10.27 20.82
N VAL A 243 -40.11 10.09 20.35
CA VAL A 243 -40.51 8.88 19.59
C VAL A 243 -39.78 8.82 18.24
N ALA A 244 -39.65 9.92 17.51
CA ALA A 244 -38.90 9.96 16.24
C ALA A 244 -37.39 9.70 16.45
N ASP A 245 -36.82 10.19 17.54
CA ASP A 245 -35.42 9.96 17.94
C ASP A 245 -35.18 8.47 18.28
N VAL A 246 -36.11 7.85 19.04
CA VAL A 246 -36.10 6.41 19.34
C VAL A 246 -36.26 5.56 18.08
N ASP A 247 -37.18 5.94 17.19
CA ASP A 247 -37.38 5.31 15.87
C ASP A 247 -36.13 5.41 14.98
N HIS A 248 -35.30 6.45 15.16
CA HIS A 248 -34.04 6.61 14.44
C HIS A 248 -32.96 5.72 15.04
N GLU A 249 -32.72 5.80 16.35
CA GLU A 249 -31.74 4.95 17.03
C GLU A 249 -32.08 3.46 16.93
N GLN A 250 -33.35 3.06 16.89
CA GLN A 250 -33.74 1.66 16.65
C GLN A 250 -33.32 1.18 15.24
N LYS A 251 -33.44 2.04 14.21
CA LYS A 251 -32.98 1.73 12.84
C LYS A 251 -31.45 1.65 12.77
N VAL A 252 -30.76 2.58 13.43
CA VAL A 252 -29.29 2.60 13.51
C VAL A 252 -28.75 1.39 14.30
N ALA A 253 -29.41 1.00 15.39
CA ALA A 253 -29.08 -0.19 16.17
C ALA A 253 -29.33 -1.48 15.37
N ALA A 254 -30.41 -1.56 14.60
CA ALA A 254 -30.69 -2.69 13.71
C ALA A 254 -29.63 -2.83 12.60
N ALA A 255 -29.19 -1.72 11.99
CA ALA A 255 -28.09 -1.72 11.04
C ALA A 255 -26.78 -2.21 11.68
N ARG A 256 -26.36 -1.62 12.81
CA ARG A 256 -25.16 -2.05 13.57
C ARG A 256 -25.22 -3.53 13.99
N ALA A 257 -26.40 -4.06 14.30
CA ALA A 257 -26.59 -5.47 14.62
C ALA A 257 -26.45 -6.38 13.39
N SER A 258 -26.86 -5.91 12.20
CA SER A 258 -26.60 -6.60 10.93
C SER A 258 -25.10 -6.63 10.63
N ASP A 259 -24.43 -5.48 10.70
CA ASP A 259 -22.99 -5.35 10.43
C ASP A 259 -22.16 -6.27 11.36
N LEU A 260 -22.50 -6.29 12.65
CA LEU A 260 -21.86 -7.14 13.66
C LEU A 260 -22.10 -8.63 13.41
N ASN A 261 -23.22 -9.02 12.81
CA ASN A 261 -23.47 -10.41 12.42
C ASN A 261 -22.68 -10.81 11.16
N SER A 262 -22.50 -9.92 10.18
CA SER A 262 -21.56 -10.18 9.06
C SER A 262 -20.11 -10.31 9.57
N PHE A 263 -19.65 -9.42 10.46
CA PHE A 263 -18.29 -9.54 11.02
C PHE A 263 -18.09 -10.80 11.86
N ARG A 264 -19.15 -11.34 12.49
CA ARG A 264 -19.12 -12.67 13.13
C ARG A 264 -18.94 -13.80 12.11
N GLN A 265 -19.69 -13.78 11.00
CA GLN A 265 -19.56 -14.78 9.93
C GLN A 265 -18.17 -14.72 9.28
N ASP A 266 -17.64 -13.53 9.01
CA ASP A 266 -16.27 -13.35 8.51
C ASP A 266 -15.22 -13.88 9.50
N HIS A 267 -15.42 -13.66 10.80
CA HIS A 267 -14.54 -14.18 11.85
C HIS A 267 -14.61 -15.71 11.97
N GLU A 268 -15.81 -16.32 11.90
CA GLU A 268 -15.98 -17.77 11.87
C GLU A 268 -15.32 -18.40 10.63
N HIS A 269 -15.46 -17.77 9.46
CA HIS A 269 -14.75 -18.19 8.25
C HIS A 269 -13.22 -18.05 8.36
N ALA A 270 -12.72 -16.98 8.97
CA ALA A 270 -11.29 -16.80 9.22
C ALA A 270 -10.74 -17.85 10.21
N LEU A 271 -11.48 -18.16 11.28
CA LEU A 271 -11.10 -19.14 12.31
C LEU A 271 -11.12 -20.57 11.77
N LEU A 272 -12.08 -20.94 10.92
CA LEU A 272 -12.07 -22.21 10.18
C LEU A 272 -10.84 -22.32 9.25
N ARG A 273 -10.45 -21.21 8.60
CA ARG A 273 -9.24 -21.16 7.77
C ARG A 273 -7.96 -21.31 8.60
N GLU A 274 -7.87 -20.64 9.74
CA GLU A 274 -6.78 -20.80 10.71
C GLU A 274 -6.63 -22.25 11.15
N GLN A 275 -7.71 -22.89 11.62
CA GLN A 275 -7.70 -24.31 12.02
C GLN A 275 -7.22 -25.26 10.91
N SER A 276 -7.56 -24.98 9.65
CA SER A 276 -7.09 -25.77 8.50
C SER A 276 -5.59 -25.62 8.26
N LEU A 277 -5.05 -24.41 8.36
CA LEU A 277 -3.62 -24.11 8.24
C LEU A 277 -2.83 -24.64 9.45
N GLU A 278 -3.42 -24.64 10.65
CA GLU A 278 -2.85 -25.31 11.82
C GLU A 278 -2.79 -26.83 11.65
N ALA A 279 -3.79 -27.45 11.02
CA ALA A 279 -3.80 -28.88 10.74
C ALA A 279 -2.69 -29.26 9.74
N GLU A 280 -2.54 -28.47 8.67
CA GLU A 280 -1.42 -28.61 7.72
C GLU A 280 -0.06 -28.39 8.40
N SER A 281 0.08 -27.32 9.18
CA SER A 281 1.29 -27.02 9.97
C SER A 281 1.66 -28.13 10.96
N ARG A 282 0.67 -28.80 11.57
CA ARG A 282 0.88 -29.98 12.41
C ARG A 282 1.28 -31.21 11.59
N SER A 283 0.72 -31.41 10.40
CA SER A 283 1.12 -32.49 9.47
C SER A 283 2.57 -32.31 9.01
N LEU A 284 2.95 -31.10 8.60
CA LEU A 284 4.31 -30.77 8.19
C LEU A 284 5.32 -30.93 9.34
N ARG A 285 4.96 -30.52 10.57
CA ARG A 285 5.80 -30.75 11.76
C ARG A 285 5.98 -32.23 12.09
N LYS A 286 4.94 -33.06 11.95
CA LYS A 286 5.08 -34.53 12.11
C LYS A 286 6.03 -35.13 11.07
N LYS A 287 5.87 -34.78 9.79
CA LYS A 287 6.77 -35.23 8.71
C LYS A 287 8.22 -34.81 8.96
N LEU A 288 8.44 -33.59 9.47
CA LEU A 288 9.78 -33.13 9.86
C LEU A 288 10.35 -33.98 10.99
N GLN A 289 9.59 -34.25 12.05
CA GLN A 289 10.00 -35.11 13.16
C GLN A 289 10.27 -36.56 12.73
N GLU A 290 9.45 -37.10 11.81
CA GLU A 290 9.67 -38.41 11.19
C GLU A 290 11.01 -38.44 10.43
N CYS A 291 11.33 -37.40 9.65
CA CYS A 291 12.63 -37.25 8.99
C CYS A 291 13.79 -37.06 10.00
N GLU A 292 13.60 -36.29 11.06
CA GLU A 292 14.61 -36.07 12.10
C GLU A 292 14.92 -37.35 12.87
N LEU A 293 13.92 -38.19 13.16
CA LEU A 293 14.10 -39.51 13.79
C LEU A 293 14.84 -40.48 12.86
N VAL A 294 14.53 -40.50 11.57
CA VAL A 294 15.28 -41.29 10.58
C VAL A 294 16.74 -40.81 10.49
N LEU A 295 16.98 -39.50 10.47
CA LEU A 295 18.34 -38.94 10.48
C LEU A 295 19.08 -39.21 11.79
N ALA A 296 18.38 -39.26 12.93
CA ALA A 296 18.96 -39.66 14.22
C ALA A 296 19.35 -41.14 14.21
N ALA A 297 18.48 -42.04 13.75
CA ALA A 297 18.77 -43.47 13.64
C ALA A 297 19.99 -43.75 12.75
N VAL A 298 20.11 -43.07 11.59
CA VAL A 298 21.29 -43.19 10.71
C VAL A 298 22.58 -42.66 11.37
N ARG A 299 22.49 -41.62 12.21
CA ARG A 299 23.64 -41.12 13.00
C ARG A 299 24.00 -42.07 14.13
N GLU A 300 23.03 -42.69 14.78
CA GLU A 300 23.24 -43.70 15.82
C GLU A 300 23.84 -44.98 15.24
N GLU A 301 23.36 -45.46 14.09
CA GLU A 301 23.97 -46.57 13.34
C GLU A 301 25.43 -46.25 12.98
N SER A 302 25.70 -45.05 12.45
CA SER A 302 27.06 -44.58 12.17
C SER A 302 27.93 -44.52 13.44
N SER A 303 27.39 -44.05 14.58
CA SER A 303 28.10 -44.01 15.86
C SER A 303 28.35 -45.41 16.43
N CYS A 304 27.39 -46.33 16.31
CA CYS A 304 27.52 -47.72 16.74
C CYS A 304 28.53 -48.48 15.87
N ASN A 305 28.57 -48.24 14.56
CA ASN A 305 29.62 -48.79 13.68
C ASN A 305 31.01 -48.21 14.04
N SER A 306 31.10 -46.91 14.35
CA SER A 306 32.35 -46.28 14.83
C SER A 306 32.79 -46.83 16.19
N LYS A 307 31.86 -47.04 17.14
CA LYS A 307 32.14 -47.67 18.43
C LYS A 307 32.54 -49.13 18.26
N HIS A 308 31.90 -49.87 17.36
CA HIS A 308 32.26 -51.25 17.06
C HIS A 308 33.69 -51.36 16.49
N SER A 309 34.13 -50.41 15.65
CA SER A 309 35.55 -50.30 15.25
C SER A 309 36.45 -50.09 16.48
N GLN A 310 36.12 -49.12 17.33
CA GLN A 310 36.88 -48.83 18.55
C GLN A 310 36.87 -49.98 19.57
N ASP A 311 35.79 -50.73 19.69
CA ASP A 311 35.68 -51.91 20.55
C ASP A 311 36.40 -53.12 19.95
N LEU A 312 36.52 -53.23 18.62
CA LEU A 312 37.42 -54.19 17.98
C LEU A 312 38.89 -53.81 18.19
N GLU A 313 39.24 -52.52 18.08
CA GLU A 313 40.58 -51.99 18.39
C GLU A 313 40.94 -52.17 19.88
N HIS A 314 39.99 -51.89 20.79
CA HIS A 314 40.14 -52.11 22.22
C HIS A 314 40.06 -53.59 22.63
N SER A 315 39.32 -54.44 21.93
CA SER A 315 39.34 -55.89 22.17
C SER A 315 40.64 -56.51 21.65
N LEU A 316 41.22 -55.96 20.58
CA LEU A 316 42.56 -56.32 20.13
C LEU A 316 43.61 -55.94 21.19
N HIS A 317 43.53 -54.73 21.77
CA HIS A 317 44.38 -54.35 22.92
C HIS A 317 44.11 -55.19 24.17
N ARG A 318 42.85 -55.40 24.58
CA ARG A 318 42.52 -56.25 25.74
C ARG A 318 42.88 -57.71 25.53
N SER A 319 42.93 -58.22 24.29
CA SER A 319 43.52 -59.54 24.03
C SER A 319 45.04 -59.58 24.25
N GLN A 320 45.72 -58.44 24.16
CA GLN A 320 47.13 -58.28 24.52
C GLN A 320 47.28 -58.10 26.05
N ASP A 321 46.36 -57.40 26.71
CA ASP A 321 46.38 -57.14 28.17
C ASP A 321 45.81 -58.29 29.04
N GLU A 322 44.79 -59.05 28.61
CA GLU A 322 44.25 -60.17 29.38
C GLU A 322 45.18 -61.40 29.33
N VAL A 323 45.92 -61.55 28.23
CA VAL A 323 47.13 -62.38 28.15
C VAL A 323 48.18 -61.94 29.19
N HIS A 324 48.12 -60.70 29.67
CA HIS A 324 48.95 -60.14 30.75
C HIS A 324 48.29 -60.16 32.16
N VAL A 325 46.96 -60.29 32.28
CA VAL A 325 46.22 -60.13 33.56
C VAL A 325 45.52 -61.40 34.08
N LEU A 326 45.21 -62.40 33.23
CA LEU A 326 44.95 -63.76 33.71
C LEU A 326 46.17 -64.36 34.43
N GLN A 327 47.34 -63.75 34.25
CA GLN A 327 48.56 -63.99 35.02
C GLN A 327 48.44 -63.63 36.52
N SER A 328 47.33 -63.02 36.99
CA SER A 328 47.30 -62.33 38.30
C SER A 328 46.24 -62.75 39.34
N ARG A 329 45.06 -63.29 39.00
CA ARG A 329 43.85 -63.15 39.88
C ARG A 329 42.81 -64.29 39.87
N MET A 330 43.10 -65.59 39.90
CA MET A 330 43.82 -66.31 40.98
C MET A 330 43.25 -66.10 42.41
N GLU A 331 41.91 -66.02 42.54
CA GLU A 331 41.12 -65.38 43.63
C GLU A 331 40.20 -66.31 44.49
N THR A 332 39.54 -65.77 45.55
CA THR A 332 38.79 -66.53 46.59
C THR A 332 37.35 -66.08 47.00
N PHE A 333 36.87 -64.86 46.68
CA PHE A 333 35.43 -64.44 46.63
C PHE A 333 34.52 -64.42 47.93
N MET A 334 33.32 -63.75 47.92
CA MET A 334 32.49 -63.24 49.09
C MET A 334 30.91 -63.14 48.95
N LYS A 335 30.16 -62.55 49.95
CA LYS A 335 28.68 -62.73 50.25
C LYS A 335 27.90 -61.57 51.03
N GLU A 336 26.62 -61.79 51.49
CA GLU A 336 25.66 -60.98 52.37
C GLU A 336 24.72 -59.89 51.73
N MET A 337 23.61 -59.31 52.30
CA MET A 337 22.95 -59.20 53.67
C MET A 337 21.36 -59.00 53.63
N GLU A 338 20.65 -58.46 54.66
CA GLU A 338 19.18 -58.73 55.00
C GLU A 338 18.31 -57.65 55.84
N LEU A 339 16.93 -57.79 56.04
CA LEU A 339 15.94 -57.49 57.23
C LEU A 339 14.82 -56.32 57.47
N LEU A 340 13.51 -56.56 57.99
CA LEU A 340 12.45 -55.67 58.80
C LEU A 340 10.83 -56.01 59.08
N LEU A 341 10.01 -55.25 59.96
CA LEU A 341 8.46 -54.89 60.16
C LEU A 341 7.24 -55.58 61.04
N ARG A 342 6.13 -54.87 61.60
CA ARG A 342 4.65 -55.25 62.13
C ARG A 342 3.86 -54.17 63.10
N ALA A 343 2.60 -54.08 63.76
CA ALA A 343 1.08 -54.49 63.91
C ALA A 343 0.27 -53.73 65.15
N GLN A 344 -1.03 -53.67 65.73
CA GLN A 344 -2.62 -53.76 65.66
C GLN A 344 -3.38 -53.27 67.05
N SER A 345 -4.69 -53.12 67.59
CA SER A 345 -6.28 -53.24 67.52
C SER A 345 -7.13 -52.25 68.54
N ALA A 346 -8.42 -52.14 69.11
CA ALA A 346 -9.89 -52.67 69.40
C ALA A 346 -10.99 -51.54 69.96
N THR A 347 -12.25 -51.46 70.61
CA THR A 347 -13.45 -52.18 71.37
C THR A 347 -14.87 -51.34 71.64
N ALA A 348 -15.98 -51.66 72.48
CA ALA A 348 -17.42 -50.99 72.62
C ALA A 348 -18.43 -51.12 73.96
N VAL A 349 -19.75 -50.59 74.08
CA VAL A 349 -20.69 -50.41 75.37
C VAL A 349 -22.35 -50.19 75.37
N PRO A 350 -23.26 -50.27 76.47
CA PRO A 350 -24.84 -50.20 76.58
C PRO A 350 -25.75 -49.42 77.75
N LYS A 351 -27.15 -49.55 77.97
CA LYS A 351 -28.16 -48.77 78.93
C LYS A 351 -29.65 -49.32 79.42
N GLU A 352 -30.53 -48.67 80.31
CA GLU A 352 -31.86 -49.10 81.09
C GLU A 352 -33.15 -48.12 81.49
N GLU A 353 -34.30 -48.46 82.24
CA GLU A 353 -35.61 -47.62 82.64
C GLU A 353 -36.83 -48.10 83.68
N HIS A 354 -37.81 -47.23 84.23
CA HIS A 354 -39.36 -47.28 84.64
C HIS A 354 -40.18 -47.43 86.08
N ILE A 355 -41.43 -46.81 86.41
CA ILE A 355 -42.40 -46.93 87.69
C ILE A 355 -43.89 -46.19 87.86
N LEU A 356 -44.94 -46.52 88.79
CA LEU A 356 -46.30 -45.77 89.17
C LEU A 356 -47.39 -46.28 90.33
N GLU A 357 -48.41 -45.52 90.99
CA GLU A 357 -49.67 -45.98 91.89
C GLU A 357 -50.75 -45.00 92.74
N ARG A 358 -52.00 -45.48 93.22
CA ARG A 358 -53.06 -45.27 94.43
C ARG A 358 -54.27 -44.20 94.79
N LEU A 359 -55.38 -44.48 95.63
CA LEU A 359 -56.58 -43.56 96.17
C LEU A 359 -57.82 -44.02 97.20
N ARG A 360 -58.61 -43.09 97.93
CA ARG A 360 -60.14 -42.91 98.40
C ARG A 360 -60.97 -43.44 99.73
N GLU A 361 -61.91 -42.67 100.50
CA GLU A 361 -63.27 -43.01 101.29
C GLU A 361 -64.00 -42.02 102.41
N LEU A 362 -65.35 -42.09 102.88
CA LEU A 362 -66.12 -41.22 103.98
C LEU A 362 -67.60 -41.58 104.67
N CYS A 363 -68.23 -40.76 105.65
CA CYS A 363 -69.72 -40.48 106.15
C CYS A 363 -70.55 -41.04 107.47
N LYS A 364 -71.61 -40.35 108.15
CA LYS A 364 -72.67 -40.84 109.26
C LYS A 364 -74.10 -40.16 109.83
N ASN A 365 -74.44 -39.78 111.15
CA ASN A 365 -75.73 -40.00 112.06
C ASN A 365 -76.90 -38.91 112.55
N GLN A 366 -77.82 -39.09 113.63
CA GLN A 366 -79.27 -38.49 113.85
C GLN A 366 -80.08 -37.72 115.11
N LYS A 367 -81.04 -38.22 116.05
CA LYS A 367 -82.42 -37.55 116.55
C LYS A 367 -83.04 -36.98 118.00
N ASN A 368 -84.16 -37.46 118.72
CA ASN A 368 -85.42 -36.75 119.43
C ASN A 368 -85.72 -36.58 121.06
N SER A 369 -86.92 -36.08 121.65
CA SER A 369 -87.07 -35.45 123.09
C SER A 369 -88.39 -35.10 124.02
N ASN A 370 -89.71 -35.34 123.80
CA ASN A 370 -90.77 -34.27 123.99
C ASN A 370 -91.65 -33.90 125.27
N ALA A 371 -91.69 -34.53 126.46
CA ALA A 371 -92.88 -34.41 127.37
C ALA A 371 -92.99 -33.26 128.42
N ALA A 372 -91.91 -32.61 128.84
CA ALA A 372 -91.87 -31.78 130.06
C ALA A 372 -92.34 -30.31 129.90
N VAL A 373 -93.50 -30.08 129.27
CA VAL A 373 -93.85 -28.77 128.67
C VAL A 373 -94.91 -27.96 129.44
N ALA A 374 -96.02 -28.58 129.84
CA ALA A 374 -97.27 -27.85 130.09
C ALA A 374 -97.33 -27.00 131.38
N GLU A 375 -96.68 -27.40 132.49
CA GLU A 375 -96.79 -26.66 133.77
C GLU A 375 -96.21 -25.23 133.69
N MET A 376 -95.29 -25.00 132.74
CA MET A 376 -94.66 -23.70 132.50
C MET A 376 -95.64 -22.65 131.93
N GLU A 377 -96.78 -23.08 131.37
CA GLU A 377 -97.67 -22.25 130.54
C GLU A 377 -98.44 -21.17 131.32
N VAL A 378 -98.78 -21.39 132.60
CA VAL A 378 -99.60 -20.45 133.38
C VAL A 378 -98.75 -19.31 133.98
N ARG A 379 -97.56 -19.62 134.51
CA ARG A 379 -96.60 -18.58 134.94
C ARG A 379 -96.11 -17.71 133.77
N LEU A 380 -96.13 -18.25 132.56
CA LEU A 380 -95.91 -17.50 131.32
C LEU A 380 -96.94 -16.40 131.10
N ALA A 381 -98.20 -16.55 131.54
CA ALA A 381 -99.30 -15.64 131.20
C ALA A 381 -99.25 -14.28 131.93
N GLU A 382 -99.15 -14.27 133.27
CA GLU A 382 -99.04 -13.02 134.04
C GLU A 382 -97.70 -12.32 133.74
N GLY A 383 -96.61 -13.09 133.70
CA GLY A 383 -95.30 -12.59 133.29
C GLY A 383 -95.31 -11.94 131.91
N SER A 384 -96.01 -12.54 130.93
CA SER A 384 -96.18 -11.99 129.58
C SER A 384 -96.86 -10.62 129.55
N CYS A 385 -97.75 -10.31 130.49
CA CYS A 385 -98.48 -9.05 130.51
C CYS A 385 -97.58 -7.86 130.91
N ASP A 386 -96.76 -8.03 131.95
CA ASP A 386 -95.73 -7.03 132.30
C ASP A 386 -94.57 -7.03 131.28
N LEU A 387 -94.22 -8.19 130.70
CA LEU A 387 -93.29 -8.26 129.57
C LEU A 387 -93.79 -7.46 128.37
N ALA A 388 -95.10 -7.47 128.07
CA ALA A 388 -95.68 -6.71 126.96
C ALA A 388 -95.48 -5.21 127.18
N ARG A 389 -95.80 -4.68 128.37
CA ARG A 389 -95.62 -3.24 128.64
C ARG A 389 -94.15 -2.81 128.66
N GLN A 390 -93.23 -3.67 129.12
CA GLN A 390 -91.79 -3.40 129.01
C GLN A 390 -91.29 -3.49 127.56
N THR A 391 -91.70 -4.52 126.80
CA THR A 391 -91.29 -4.70 125.39
C THR A 391 -91.85 -3.62 124.48
N GLU A 392 -92.99 -3.00 124.76
CA GLU A 392 -93.44 -1.82 123.98
C GLU A 392 -92.54 -0.59 124.21
N LEU A 393 -92.11 -0.35 125.45
CA LEU A 393 -91.18 0.74 125.75
C LEU A 393 -89.78 0.48 125.20
N LEU A 394 -89.30 -0.78 125.27
CA LEU A 394 -88.06 -1.22 124.64
C LEU A 394 -88.13 -1.11 123.12
N ARG A 395 -89.18 -1.63 122.47
CA ARG A 395 -89.45 -1.48 121.01
C ARG A 395 -89.50 -0.02 120.58
N GLY A 396 -90.06 0.86 121.42
CA GLY A 396 -90.07 2.31 121.21
C GLY A 396 -88.71 2.98 121.42
N ALA A 397 -87.75 2.36 122.12
CA ALA A 397 -86.36 2.80 122.20
C ALA A 397 -85.52 2.20 121.05
N GLU A 398 -85.68 0.91 120.77
CA GLU A 398 -85.05 0.15 119.68
C GLU A 398 -85.35 0.79 118.31
N LEU A 399 -86.60 1.15 118.02
CA LEU A 399 -86.94 1.81 116.76
C LEU A 399 -86.23 3.16 116.58
N ARG A 400 -86.04 3.92 117.67
CA ARG A 400 -85.28 5.19 117.65
C ARG A 400 -83.78 4.95 117.54
N ALA A 401 -83.25 3.93 118.23
CA ALA A 401 -81.85 3.51 118.10
C ALA A 401 -81.55 3.04 116.66
N GLN A 402 -82.46 2.28 116.04
CA GLN A 402 -82.33 1.79 114.67
C GLN A 402 -82.47 2.92 113.64
N GLN A 403 -83.35 3.90 113.87
CA GLN A 403 -83.39 5.13 113.04
C GLN A 403 -82.07 5.91 113.11
N LEU A 404 -81.49 6.07 114.30
CA LEU A 404 -80.18 6.72 114.47
C LEU A 404 -79.04 5.89 113.86
N GLN A 405 -79.09 4.57 113.98
CA GLN A 405 -78.10 3.64 113.40
C GLN A 405 -78.14 3.67 111.87
N ASN A 406 -79.33 3.63 111.27
CA ASN A 406 -79.50 3.81 109.82
C ASN A 406 -78.97 5.17 109.36
N ARG A 407 -79.26 6.25 110.11
CA ARG A 407 -78.78 7.60 109.74
C ARG A 407 -77.26 7.77 109.91
N LEU A 408 -76.64 7.06 110.85
CA LEU A 408 -75.19 6.95 110.95
C LEU A 408 -74.60 6.19 109.76
N GLN A 409 -75.18 5.04 109.39
CA GLN A 409 -74.75 4.27 108.21
C GLN A 409 -74.87 5.07 106.90
N GLU A 410 -75.95 5.84 106.72
CA GLU A 410 -76.09 6.78 105.59
C GLU A 410 -74.91 7.75 105.55
N LEU A 411 -74.65 8.47 106.65
CA LEU A 411 -73.56 9.44 106.74
C LEU A 411 -72.16 8.82 106.61
N GLU A 412 -71.96 7.59 107.09
CA GLU A 412 -70.74 6.81 106.88
C GLU A 412 -70.54 6.49 105.39
N THR A 413 -71.60 6.10 104.66
CA THR A 413 -71.50 5.87 103.21
C THR A 413 -71.33 7.14 102.38
N GLU A 414 -71.96 8.27 102.78
CA GLU A 414 -71.72 9.59 102.18
C GLU A 414 -70.26 10.03 102.38
N LEU A 415 -69.70 9.84 103.58
CA LEU A 415 -68.30 10.18 103.89
C LEU A 415 -67.30 9.30 103.12
N LEU A 416 -67.57 7.99 103.00
CA LEU A 416 -66.74 7.06 102.25
C LEU A 416 -66.74 7.37 100.74
N THR A 417 -67.91 7.65 100.16
CA THR A 417 -68.03 8.00 98.73
C THR A 417 -67.42 9.37 98.40
N ALA A 418 -67.52 10.35 99.31
CA ALA A 418 -66.79 11.61 99.22
C ALA A 418 -65.27 11.42 99.31
N GLY A 419 -64.80 10.50 100.17
CA GLY A 419 -63.39 10.12 100.28
C GLY A 419 -62.84 9.56 98.97
N VAL A 420 -63.49 8.52 98.42
CA VAL A 420 -63.09 7.91 97.13
C VAL A 420 -63.09 8.94 96.00
N SER A 421 -64.07 9.84 95.96
CA SER A 421 -64.15 10.91 94.94
C SER A 421 -62.98 11.90 95.04
N LYS A 422 -62.60 12.28 96.27
CA LYS A 422 -61.45 13.16 96.54
C LYS A 422 -60.13 12.48 96.15
N ASP A 423 -59.97 11.20 96.48
CA ASP A 423 -58.74 10.46 96.21
C ASP A 423 -58.57 10.22 94.69
N GLY A 424 -59.66 9.99 93.95
CA GLY A 424 -59.66 9.97 92.48
C GLY A 424 -59.17 11.29 91.88
N LEU A 425 -59.74 12.43 92.30
CA LEU A 425 -59.28 13.76 91.86
C LEU A 425 -57.82 14.05 92.23
N SER A 426 -57.35 13.52 93.37
CA SER A 426 -55.94 13.62 93.76
C SER A 426 -55.02 12.77 92.88
N GLN A 427 -55.48 11.58 92.46
CA GLN A 427 -54.77 10.70 91.55
C GLN A 427 -54.68 11.30 90.14
N GLU A 428 -55.78 11.83 89.61
CA GLU A 428 -55.80 12.54 88.32
C GLU A 428 -54.83 13.73 88.34
N LYS A 429 -54.88 14.57 89.39
CA LYS A 429 -53.93 15.68 89.57
C LYS A 429 -52.48 15.22 89.56
N GLN A 430 -52.16 14.09 90.19
CA GLN A 430 -50.81 13.54 90.19
C GLN A 430 -50.38 13.06 88.80
N GLN A 431 -51.27 12.41 88.04
CA GLN A 431 -51.01 11.99 86.66
C GLN A 431 -50.75 13.20 85.74
N TYR A 432 -51.54 14.27 85.84
CA TYR A 432 -51.32 15.50 85.06
C TYR A 432 -49.99 16.18 85.39
N LEU A 433 -49.58 16.20 86.67
CA LEU A 433 -48.27 16.75 87.05
C LEU A 433 -47.10 15.91 86.51
N GLN A 434 -47.20 14.58 86.56
CA GLN A 434 -46.20 13.67 85.97
C GLN A 434 -46.12 13.81 84.44
N PHE A 435 -47.26 14.03 83.77
CA PHE A 435 -47.28 14.30 82.33
C PHE A 435 -46.57 15.62 81.98
N LEU A 436 -46.83 16.71 82.72
CA LEU A 436 -46.15 17.99 82.51
C LEU A 436 -44.64 17.92 82.80
N GLU A 437 -44.24 17.15 83.81
CA GLU A 437 -42.84 16.88 84.12
C GLU A 437 -42.14 16.19 82.95
N GLN A 438 -42.67 15.06 82.47
CA GLN A 438 -42.16 14.36 81.28
C GLN A 438 -42.13 15.26 80.03
N LEU A 439 -43.15 16.09 79.82
CA LEU A 439 -43.18 17.02 78.69
C LEU A 439 -42.08 18.10 78.81
N SER A 440 -41.83 18.61 80.01
CA SER A 440 -40.77 19.60 80.27
C SER A 440 -39.36 19.03 80.04
N GLU A 441 -39.11 17.77 80.42
CA GLU A 441 -37.87 17.05 80.09
C GLU A 441 -37.70 16.91 78.57
N ARG A 442 -38.75 16.47 77.87
CA ARG A 442 -38.72 16.26 76.40
C ARG A 442 -38.47 17.56 75.63
N MET A 443 -39.00 18.67 76.12
CA MET A 443 -38.75 20.01 75.56
C MET A 443 -37.45 20.66 76.06
N LYS A 444 -36.70 19.96 76.93
CA LYS A 444 -35.44 20.39 77.55
C LYS A 444 -35.57 21.77 78.22
N ILE A 445 -36.57 21.88 79.08
CA ILE A 445 -36.75 23.03 79.97
C ILE A 445 -35.94 22.75 81.24
N GLU A 446 -35.25 23.78 81.76
CA GLU A 446 -34.32 23.62 82.87
C GLU A 446 -35.04 23.27 84.19
N HIS A 447 -34.38 22.49 85.05
CA HIS A 447 -34.95 21.97 86.30
C HIS A 447 -35.48 23.05 87.27
N VAL A 448 -35.11 24.32 87.11
CA VAL A 448 -35.72 25.45 87.87
C VAL A 448 -37.25 25.50 87.69
N VAL A 449 -37.77 24.96 86.59
CA VAL A 449 -39.22 24.88 86.32
C VAL A 449 -39.92 23.74 87.08
N THR A 450 -39.20 22.74 87.61
CA THR A 450 -39.83 21.66 88.41
C THR A 450 -40.26 22.10 89.82
N ASP A 451 -39.87 23.29 90.26
CA ASP A 451 -40.33 23.91 91.52
C ASP A 451 -41.46 24.94 91.30
N LEU A 452 -41.75 25.32 90.04
CA LEU A 452 -42.78 26.31 89.73
C LEU A 452 -44.20 25.73 89.83
N GLY A 453 -45.17 26.62 90.07
CA GLY A 453 -46.60 26.29 90.03
C GLY A 453 -47.07 25.84 88.64
N PHE A 454 -48.16 25.08 88.59
CA PHE A 454 -48.73 24.46 87.39
C PHE A 454 -48.80 25.43 86.19
N ASP A 455 -49.37 26.61 86.39
CA ASP A 455 -49.62 27.60 85.33
C ASP A 455 -48.31 28.13 84.72
N MET A 456 -47.29 28.35 85.57
CA MET A 456 -45.98 28.82 85.11
C MET A 456 -45.20 27.75 84.34
N ARG A 457 -45.41 26.45 84.62
CA ARG A 457 -44.83 25.37 83.80
C ARG A 457 -45.46 25.37 82.40
N LEU A 458 -46.77 25.58 82.31
CA LEU A 458 -47.49 25.64 81.04
C LEU A 458 -47.04 26.86 80.20
N GLU A 459 -46.89 28.02 80.82
CA GLU A 459 -46.39 29.25 80.16
C GLU A 459 -44.94 29.06 79.63
N ALA A 460 -44.08 28.40 80.41
CA ALA A 460 -42.72 28.06 80.01
C ALA A 460 -42.69 27.03 78.86
N LEU A 461 -43.56 26.02 78.89
CA LEU A 461 -43.75 25.03 77.82
C LEU A 461 -44.18 25.70 76.51
N LEU A 462 -45.17 26.59 76.55
CA LEU A 462 -45.64 27.35 75.37
C LEU A 462 -44.54 28.25 74.80
N THR A 463 -43.86 29.02 75.67
CA THR A 463 -42.73 29.88 75.28
C THR A 463 -41.61 29.07 74.62
N ARG A 464 -41.32 27.87 75.13
CA ARG A 464 -40.33 26.95 74.58
C ARG A 464 -40.75 26.36 73.24
N ALA A 465 -42.02 26.02 73.05
CA ALA A 465 -42.56 25.58 71.76
C ALA A 465 -42.34 26.66 70.68
N GLU A 466 -42.77 27.90 70.96
CA GLU A 466 -42.59 29.02 70.05
C GLU A 466 -41.11 29.28 69.71
N GLN A 467 -40.21 29.19 70.70
CA GLN A 467 -38.78 29.35 70.48
C GLN A 467 -38.24 28.31 69.49
N LEU A 468 -38.63 27.04 69.64
CA LEU A 468 -38.20 25.95 68.76
C LEU A 468 -38.73 26.15 67.33
N THR A 469 -40.02 26.47 67.16
CA THR A 469 -40.60 26.76 65.84
C THR A 469 -39.92 27.96 65.15
N ARG A 470 -39.54 29.00 65.91
CA ARG A 470 -38.77 30.14 65.36
C ARG A 470 -37.36 29.71 64.92
N GLN A 471 -36.68 28.85 65.68
CA GLN A 471 -35.36 28.32 65.35
C GLN A 471 -35.38 27.43 64.08
N GLU A 472 -36.35 26.52 63.99
CA GLU A 472 -36.61 25.71 62.79
C GLU A 472 -36.91 26.61 61.58
N GLY A 473 -37.69 27.68 61.76
CA GLY A 473 -37.96 28.70 60.75
C GLY A 473 -36.69 29.39 60.24
N SER A 474 -35.77 29.80 61.12
CA SER A 474 -34.48 30.38 60.70
C SER A 474 -33.61 29.38 59.92
N VAL A 475 -33.47 28.14 60.39
CA VAL A 475 -32.69 27.09 59.70
C VAL A 475 -33.30 26.75 58.34
N LEU A 476 -34.63 26.75 58.22
CA LEU A 476 -35.32 26.56 56.94
C LEU A 476 -35.07 27.72 55.95
N VAL A 477 -34.98 28.96 56.43
CA VAL A 477 -34.61 30.11 55.59
C VAL A 477 -33.15 30.02 55.15
N GLU A 478 -32.22 29.74 56.08
CA GLU A 478 -30.79 29.59 55.78
C GLU A 478 -30.55 28.48 54.74
N THR A 479 -31.08 27.28 54.98
CA THR A 479 -30.96 26.15 54.04
C THR A 479 -31.59 26.47 52.68
N LYS A 480 -32.74 27.18 52.62
CA LYS A 480 -33.34 27.64 51.37
C LYS A 480 -32.46 28.63 50.62
N THR A 481 -31.79 29.57 51.30
CA THR A 481 -30.82 30.49 50.66
C THR A 481 -29.56 29.77 50.17
N LEU A 482 -29.06 28.79 50.94
CA LEU A 482 -27.94 27.95 50.53
C LEU A 482 -28.28 27.15 49.26
N VAL A 483 -29.43 26.47 49.24
CA VAL A 483 -29.94 25.74 48.07
C VAL A 483 -30.05 26.64 46.84
N TYR A 484 -30.61 27.84 46.98
CA TYR A 484 -30.66 28.81 45.87
C TYR A 484 -29.26 29.23 45.38
N SER A 485 -28.32 29.45 46.30
CA SER A 485 -26.93 29.79 45.95
C SER A 485 -26.21 28.66 45.22
N LEU A 486 -26.50 27.40 45.56
CA LEU A 486 -25.97 26.21 44.92
C LEU A 486 -26.61 25.97 43.56
N GLN A 487 -27.93 26.13 43.44
CA GLN A 487 -28.65 26.08 42.16
C GLN A 487 -28.09 27.11 41.17
N LYS A 488 -27.81 28.34 41.63
CA LYS A 488 -27.13 29.35 40.81
C LYS A 488 -25.72 28.90 40.39
N LYS A 489 -24.88 28.43 41.32
CA LYS A 489 -23.53 27.91 40.99
C LYS A 489 -23.56 26.77 39.98
N VAL A 490 -24.54 25.87 40.07
CA VAL A 490 -24.74 24.77 39.09
C VAL A 490 -25.13 25.32 37.72
N LYS A 491 -26.02 26.32 37.64
CA LYS A 491 -26.36 27.00 36.37
C LYS A 491 -25.14 27.70 35.76
N ASP A 492 -24.43 28.49 36.56
CA ASP A 492 -23.20 29.19 36.15
C ASP A 492 -22.10 28.20 35.68
N GLN A 493 -22.04 27.00 36.25
CA GLN A 493 -21.12 25.93 35.82
C GLN A 493 -21.58 25.23 34.53
N ARG A 494 -22.90 25.04 34.35
CA ARG A 494 -23.48 24.42 33.15
C ARG A 494 -23.24 25.26 31.91
N GLU A 495 -23.50 26.57 31.99
CA GLU A 495 -23.25 27.52 30.89
C GLU A 495 -21.76 27.58 30.50
N ARG A 496 -20.85 27.40 31.48
CA ARG A 496 -19.39 27.30 31.25
C ARG A 496 -18.96 25.97 30.63
N LEU A 497 -19.72 24.89 30.82
CA LEU A 497 -19.50 23.61 30.13
C LEU A 497 -19.99 23.71 28.69
N GLU A 498 -21.23 24.14 28.48
CA GLU A 498 -21.84 24.35 27.17
C GLU A 498 -20.97 25.27 26.27
N SER A 499 -20.42 26.35 26.84
CA SER A 499 -19.46 27.23 26.15
C SER A 499 -18.14 26.55 25.79
N LYS A 500 -17.64 25.60 26.60
CA LYS A 500 -16.41 24.83 26.31
C LYS A 500 -16.66 23.73 25.29
N ASP A 501 -17.82 23.08 25.33
CA ASP A 501 -18.20 22.04 24.37
C ASP A 501 -18.35 22.63 22.97
N LEU A 502 -18.97 23.81 22.84
CA LEU A 502 -19.01 24.58 21.59
C LEU A 502 -17.60 24.95 21.09
N HIS A 503 -16.68 25.32 21.99
CA HIS A 503 -15.28 25.58 21.60
C HIS A 503 -14.56 24.30 21.13
N MET A 504 -14.78 23.16 21.80
CA MET A 504 -14.25 21.87 21.34
C MET A 504 -14.83 21.43 19.99
N GLU A 505 -16.10 21.70 19.71
CA GLU A 505 -16.67 21.48 18.39
C GLU A 505 -15.99 22.33 17.31
N LEU A 506 -15.76 23.62 17.58
CA LEU A 506 -15.07 24.51 16.64
C LEU A 506 -13.63 24.05 16.37
N LEU A 507 -12.92 23.57 17.41
CA LEU A 507 -11.60 22.96 17.25
C LEU A 507 -11.65 21.67 16.43
N ARG A 508 -12.59 20.75 16.70
CA ARG A 508 -12.78 19.52 15.90
C ARG A 508 -13.08 19.84 14.43
N LYS A 509 -13.96 20.82 14.17
CA LYS A 509 -14.28 21.31 12.82
C LYS A 509 -13.03 21.88 12.12
N LYS A 510 -12.17 22.62 12.84
CA LYS A 510 -10.92 23.15 12.26
C LYS A 510 -9.84 22.07 12.04
N VAL A 511 -9.74 21.06 12.90
CA VAL A 511 -8.86 19.90 12.67
C VAL A 511 -9.29 19.15 11.42
N ALA A 512 -10.58 18.82 11.28
CA ALA A 512 -11.11 18.16 10.08
C ALA A 512 -10.85 18.96 8.79
N GLN A 513 -10.99 20.30 8.83
CA GLN A 513 -10.63 21.17 7.71
C GLN A 513 -9.13 21.08 7.38
N LEU A 514 -8.25 21.13 8.38
CA LEU A 514 -6.79 21.07 8.18
C LEU A 514 -6.32 19.70 7.68
N GLU A 515 -6.99 18.62 8.06
CA GLU A 515 -6.78 17.30 7.48
C GLU A 515 -7.17 17.26 6.00
N GLU A 516 -8.29 17.89 5.61
CA GLU A 516 -8.72 17.91 4.21
C GLU A 516 -7.83 18.81 3.33
N GLU A 517 -7.39 19.95 3.88
CA GLU A 517 -6.32 20.77 3.29
C GLU A 517 -5.00 20.00 3.17
N LYS A 518 -4.72 19.02 4.03
CA LYS A 518 -3.55 18.12 3.92
C LYS A 518 -3.76 17.04 2.86
N ARG A 519 -4.93 16.36 2.83
CA ARG A 519 -5.27 15.33 1.83
C ARG A 519 -5.20 15.88 0.40
N SER A 520 -5.82 17.03 0.17
CA SER A 520 -5.81 17.72 -1.13
C SER A 520 -4.40 18.16 -1.56
N ARG A 521 -3.57 18.68 -0.65
CA ARG A 521 -2.15 18.97 -0.96
C ARG A 521 -1.34 17.72 -1.29
N SER A 522 -1.58 16.61 -0.60
CA SER A 522 -0.93 15.32 -0.92
C SER A 522 -1.35 14.79 -2.29
N ALA A 523 -2.63 14.92 -2.68
CA ALA A 523 -3.09 14.54 -4.01
C ALA A 523 -2.41 15.36 -5.11
N LEU A 524 -2.38 16.70 -4.95
CA LEU A 524 -1.71 17.61 -5.90
C LEU A 524 -0.20 17.33 -6.03
N ALA A 525 0.46 16.87 -4.97
CA ALA A 525 1.87 16.48 -5.03
C ALA A 525 2.07 15.20 -5.88
N VAL A 526 1.18 14.21 -5.75
CA VAL A 526 1.20 12.99 -6.58
C VAL A 526 0.93 13.33 -8.05
N GLU A 527 -0.08 14.15 -8.34
CA GLU A 527 -0.37 14.62 -9.70
C GLU A 527 0.82 15.36 -10.34
N HIS A 528 1.52 16.19 -9.55
CA HIS A 528 2.73 16.88 -10.00
C HIS A 528 3.88 15.92 -10.31
N ASP A 529 4.09 14.89 -9.47
CA ASP A 529 5.15 13.91 -9.69
C ASP A 529 4.84 13.00 -10.90
N ASP A 530 3.58 12.61 -11.11
CA ASP A 530 3.14 11.89 -12.32
C ASP A 530 3.29 12.74 -13.59
N ALA A 531 2.92 14.03 -13.54
CA ALA A 531 3.17 14.97 -14.64
C ALA A 531 4.67 15.15 -14.92
N THR A 532 5.50 15.18 -13.87
CA THR A 532 6.97 15.25 -13.97
C THR A 532 7.54 13.97 -14.58
N LEU A 533 7.02 12.80 -14.21
CA LEU A 533 7.37 11.51 -14.81
C LEU A 533 6.93 11.41 -16.27
N ALA A 534 5.75 11.92 -16.63
CA ALA A 534 5.26 12.01 -18.00
C ALA A 534 6.15 12.92 -18.86
N SER A 535 6.51 14.10 -18.33
CA SER A 535 7.46 15.03 -18.97
C SER A 535 8.82 14.37 -19.21
N ARG A 536 9.41 13.70 -18.20
CA ARG A 536 10.66 12.93 -18.34
C ARG A 536 10.56 11.80 -19.38
N LYS A 537 9.40 11.12 -19.50
CA LYS A 537 9.14 10.09 -20.52
C LYS A 537 9.06 10.69 -21.93
N LEU A 538 8.47 11.88 -22.10
CA LEU A 538 8.41 12.59 -23.37
C LEU A 538 9.78 13.14 -23.79
N GLN A 539 10.53 13.74 -22.85
CA GLN A 539 11.89 14.22 -23.07
C GLN A 539 12.81 13.11 -23.61
N LYS A 540 12.76 11.91 -23.01
CA LYS A 540 13.49 10.73 -23.51
C LYS A 540 13.05 10.22 -24.89
N LYS A 541 11.83 10.56 -25.36
CA LYS A 541 11.42 10.32 -26.76
C LYS A 541 12.00 11.39 -27.69
N VAL A 542 11.99 12.65 -27.28
CA VAL A 542 12.60 13.76 -28.04
C VAL A 542 14.10 13.53 -28.25
N GLU A 543 14.82 13.10 -27.22
CA GLU A 543 16.25 12.77 -27.30
C GLU A 543 16.55 11.65 -28.32
N ARG A 544 15.73 10.59 -28.34
CA ARG A 544 15.85 9.50 -29.32
C ARG A 544 15.59 9.97 -30.75
N LEU A 545 14.50 10.71 -30.95
CA LEU A 545 14.14 11.27 -32.26
C LEU A 545 15.20 12.28 -32.76
N GLN A 546 15.83 13.05 -31.86
CA GLN A 546 16.96 13.91 -32.19
C GLN A 546 18.21 13.11 -32.59
N ALA A 547 18.51 12.00 -31.90
CA ALA A 547 19.60 11.10 -32.26
C ALA A 547 19.37 10.46 -33.64
N GLU A 548 18.19 9.88 -33.88
CA GLU A 548 17.78 9.33 -35.19
C GLU A 548 17.89 10.38 -36.30
N LEU A 549 17.39 11.59 -36.06
CA LEU A 549 17.47 12.71 -37.01
C LEU A 549 18.93 13.17 -37.25
N SER A 550 19.81 13.07 -36.25
CA SER A 550 21.24 13.35 -36.42
C SER A 550 21.95 12.31 -37.31
N VAL A 551 21.62 11.02 -37.15
CA VAL A 551 22.12 9.94 -38.01
C VAL A 551 21.63 10.11 -39.44
N MET A 552 20.35 10.44 -39.64
CA MET A 552 19.78 10.70 -40.97
C MET A 552 20.35 11.97 -41.62
N ARG A 553 20.75 12.98 -40.83
CA ARG A 553 21.53 14.12 -41.34
C ARG A 553 22.94 13.70 -41.76
N PHE A 554 23.62 12.87 -40.97
CA PHE A 554 24.97 12.38 -41.28
C PHE A 554 25.00 11.58 -42.58
N SER A 555 24.10 10.60 -42.76
CA SER A 555 23.99 9.83 -44.00
C SER A 555 23.60 10.71 -45.20
N THR A 556 22.75 11.74 -44.99
CA THR A 556 22.45 12.74 -46.03
C THR A 556 23.68 13.55 -46.43
N THR A 557 24.57 13.91 -45.49
CA THR A 557 25.85 14.58 -45.82
C THR A 557 26.85 13.65 -46.49
N GLU A 558 26.91 12.39 -46.08
CA GLU A 558 27.77 11.37 -46.69
C GLU A 558 27.37 11.10 -48.14
N LEU A 559 26.07 10.86 -48.40
CA LEU A 559 25.53 10.67 -49.76
C LEU A 559 25.78 11.90 -50.66
N LYS A 560 25.76 13.12 -50.11
CA LYS A 560 26.15 14.33 -50.85
C LYS A 560 27.65 14.35 -51.20
N ALA A 561 28.52 13.90 -50.30
CA ALA A 561 29.96 13.80 -50.56
C ALA A 561 30.29 12.68 -51.58
N GLN A 562 29.61 11.54 -51.49
CA GLN A 562 29.70 10.47 -52.49
C GLN A 562 29.20 10.95 -53.87
N LEU A 563 28.13 11.76 -53.92
CA LEU A 563 27.62 12.35 -55.15
C LEU A 563 28.58 13.40 -55.74
N SER A 564 29.20 14.27 -54.93
CA SER A 564 30.20 15.22 -55.43
C SER A 564 31.45 14.50 -55.96
N HIS A 565 31.94 13.47 -55.26
CA HIS A 565 33.06 12.65 -55.74
C HIS A 565 32.71 11.93 -57.05
N THR A 566 31.49 11.39 -57.17
CA THR A 566 30.99 10.79 -58.42
C THR A 566 30.96 11.79 -59.58
N ASN A 567 30.59 13.06 -59.31
CA ASN A 567 30.64 14.13 -60.31
C ASN A 567 32.08 14.51 -60.70
N GLU A 568 33.03 14.57 -59.77
CA GLU A 568 34.46 14.76 -60.09
C GLU A 568 35.04 13.63 -60.94
N LEU A 569 34.67 12.37 -60.65
CA LEU A 569 35.07 11.22 -61.46
C LEU A 569 34.46 11.31 -62.87
N LYS A 570 33.18 11.71 -62.98
CA LYS A 570 32.52 11.95 -64.27
C LYS A 570 33.19 13.06 -65.08
N ILE A 571 33.61 14.15 -64.44
CA ILE A 571 34.39 15.24 -65.08
C ILE A 571 35.73 14.68 -65.59
N ARG A 572 36.51 13.98 -64.74
CA ARG A 572 37.79 13.38 -65.14
C ARG A 572 37.64 12.36 -66.28
N VAL A 573 36.57 11.58 -66.31
CA VAL A 573 36.25 10.67 -67.43
C VAL A 573 35.90 11.43 -68.72
N MET A 574 35.23 12.59 -68.63
CA MET A 574 34.99 13.46 -69.79
C MET A 574 36.29 14.10 -70.32
N GLU A 575 37.17 14.58 -69.43
CA GLU A 575 38.48 15.14 -69.78
C GLU A 575 39.38 14.08 -70.44
N GLN A 576 39.43 12.87 -69.88
CA GLN A 576 40.13 11.73 -70.48
C GLN A 576 39.54 11.37 -71.85
N LYS A 577 38.21 11.33 -71.98
CA LYS A 577 37.56 11.06 -73.28
C LYS A 577 37.91 12.11 -74.33
N GLN A 578 37.88 13.40 -73.99
CA GLN A 578 38.31 14.47 -74.90
C GLN A 578 39.78 14.30 -75.29
N THR A 579 40.66 13.99 -74.33
CA THR A 579 42.09 13.76 -74.58
C THR A 579 42.30 12.58 -75.56
N ILE A 580 41.55 11.49 -75.40
CA ILE A 580 41.57 10.33 -76.30
C ILE A 580 41.04 10.71 -77.70
N GLU A 581 39.98 11.52 -77.78
CA GLU A 581 39.41 11.99 -79.05
C GLU A 581 40.41 12.89 -79.81
N GLU A 582 41.07 13.81 -79.11
CA GLU A 582 42.16 14.65 -79.67
C GLU A 582 43.37 13.82 -80.11
N GLN A 583 43.80 12.84 -79.31
CA GLN A 583 44.85 11.89 -79.69
C GLN A 583 44.47 11.09 -80.94
N SER A 584 43.23 10.57 -81.02
CA SER A 584 42.75 9.84 -82.20
C SER A 584 42.75 10.70 -83.47
N LYS A 585 42.37 11.99 -83.33
CA LYS A 585 42.38 12.99 -84.40
C LYS A 585 43.81 13.33 -84.85
N CYS A 586 44.78 13.29 -83.94
CA CYS A 586 46.20 13.43 -84.25
C CYS A 586 46.79 12.16 -84.90
N LEU A 587 46.44 10.96 -84.43
CA LEU A 587 46.80 9.70 -85.07
C LEU A 587 46.27 9.64 -86.51
N GLY A 588 44.99 9.92 -86.75
CA GLY A 588 44.41 9.95 -88.09
C GLY A 588 45.01 11.01 -89.04
N LYS A 589 45.56 12.12 -88.51
CA LYS A 589 46.40 13.06 -89.30
C LYS A 589 47.75 12.43 -89.64
N LEU A 590 48.39 11.77 -88.67
CA LEU A 590 49.71 11.15 -88.80
C LEU A 590 49.69 9.95 -89.75
N GLU A 591 48.62 9.15 -89.74
CA GLU A 591 48.34 8.09 -90.71
C GLU A 591 48.16 8.64 -92.13
N LYS A 592 47.35 9.70 -92.29
CA LYS A 592 47.19 10.38 -93.60
C LYS A 592 48.52 10.96 -94.11
N ASN A 593 49.39 11.42 -93.22
CA ASN A 593 50.74 11.85 -93.60
C ASN A 593 51.67 10.66 -93.91
N LYS A 594 51.62 9.57 -93.15
CA LYS A 594 52.33 8.30 -93.43
C LYS A 594 51.94 7.76 -94.81
N ALA A 595 50.66 7.78 -95.17
CA ALA A 595 50.18 7.38 -96.49
C ALA A 595 50.69 8.29 -97.62
N LYS A 596 50.70 9.62 -97.42
CA LYS A 596 51.31 10.56 -98.38
C LYS A 596 52.82 10.33 -98.56
N VAL A 597 53.55 10.10 -97.47
CA VAL A 597 55.00 9.82 -97.49
C VAL A 597 55.27 8.48 -98.16
N ALA A 598 54.51 7.42 -97.84
CA ALA A 598 54.61 6.12 -98.51
C ALA A 598 54.33 6.23 -100.02
N LYS A 599 53.33 7.03 -100.44
CA LYS A 599 53.08 7.27 -101.87
C LYS A 599 54.26 8.00 -102.54
N ARG A 600 54.82 9.05 -101.93
CA ARG A 600 56.04 9.73 -102.43
C ARG A 600 57.24 8.79 -102.49
N LEU A 601 57.43 7.94 -101.48
CA LEU A 601 58.50 6.94 -101.46
C LEU A 601 58.32 5.92 -102.60
N SER A 602 57.07 5.53 -102.92
CA SER A 602 56.79 4.64 -104.05
C SER A 602 57.07 5.30 -105.41
N THR A 603 56.77 6.58 -105.61
CA THR A 603 57.09 7.29 -106.87
C THR A 603 58.59 7.46 -107.04
N VAL A 604 59.29 7.92 -105.99
CA VAL A 604 60.77 8.05 -106.00
C VAL A 604 61.44 6.69 -106.23
N LYS A 605 60.90 5.59 -105.67
CA LYS A 605 61.39 4.24 -105.96
C LYS A 605 61.23 3.89 -107.44
N THR A 606 60.06 4.16 -108.06
CA THR A 606 59.89 3.90 -109.50
C THR A 606 60.73 4.82 -110.39
N GLU A 607 60.98 6.05 -109.96
CA GLU A 607 61.87 6.99 -110.66
C GLU A 607 63.32 6.49 -110.63
N LEU A 608 63.81 6.03 -109.48
CA LEU A 608 65.13 5.39 -109.34
C LEU A 608 65.26 4.12 -110.20
N GLN A 609 64.28 3.22 -110.16
CA GLN A 609 64.30 2.00 -111.00
C GLN A 609 64.31 2.34 -112.51
N ASN A 610 63.62 3.41 -112.92
CA ASN A 610 63.66 3.89 -114.29
C ASN A 610 65.00 4.55 -114.67
N GLN A 611 65.71 5.18 -113.73
CA GLN A 611 67.07 5.70 -113.94
C GLN A 611 68.10 4.56 -114.03
N GLU A 612 68.02 3.59 -113.13
CA GLU A 612 68.84 2.37 -113.11
C GLU A 612 68.72 1.57 -114.42
N TYR A 613 67.50 1.42 -114.94
CA TYR A 613 67.25 0.77 -116.22
C TYR A 613 67.87 1.54 -117.41
N LYS A 614 67.76 2.88 -117.44
CA LYS A 614 68.37 3.72 -118.48
C LYS A 614 69.89 3.63 -118.48
N ALA A 615 70.51 3.81 -117.31
CA ALA A 615 71.97 3.70 -117.16
C ALA A 615 72.48 2.31 -117.57
N SER A 616 71.73 1.25 -117.27
CA SER A 616 72.04 -0.13 -117.68
C SER A 616 71.96 -0.31 -119.21
N HIS A 617 70.96 0.27 -119.87
CA HIS A 617 70.85 0.24 -121.33
C HIS A 617 71.99 1.03 -122.02
N GLU A 618 72.29 2.22 -121.51
CA GLU A 618 73.40 3.07 -122.01
C GLU A 618 74.75 2.35 -121.88
N LEU A 619 75.00 1.68 -120.76
CA LEU A 619 76.19 0.84 -120.55
C LEU A 619 76.26 -0.32 -121.57
N GLN A 620 75.16 -1.04 -121.79
CA GLN A 620 75.08 -2.10 -122.81
C GLN A 620 75.26 -1.55 -124.24
N GLN A 621 74.90 -0.31 -124.51
CA GLN A 621 75.11 0.33 -125.81
C GLN A 621 76.59 0.71 -126.02
N ALA A 622 77.25 1.25 -125.00
CA ALA A 622 78.69 1.52 -125.01
C ALA A 622 79.52 0.23 -125.18
N GLN A 623 79.15 -0.86 -124.49
CA GLN A 623 79.80 -2.17 -124.62
C GLN A 623 79.69 -2.74 -126.06
N ARG A 624 78.51 -2.62 -126.69
CA ARG A 624 78.30 -3.04 -128.09
C ARG A 624 79.18 -2.25 -129.07
N LEU A 625 79.31 -0.94 -128.88
CA LEU A 625 80.18 -0.09 -129.71
C LEU A 625 81.66 -0.48 -129.57
N LEU A 626 82.17 -0.65 -128.34
CA LEU A 626 83.53 -1.11 -128.07
C LEU A 626 83.84 -2.44 -128.76
N HIS A 627 82.92 -3.40 -128.71
CA HIS A 627 83.11 -4.71 -129.34
C HIS A 627 83.20 -4.61 -130.88
N SER A 628 82.40 -3.72 -131.50
CA SER A 628 82.48 -3.47 -132.95
C SER A 628 83.78 -2.76 -133.38
N GLN A 629 84.33 -1.88 -132.54
CA GLN A 629 85.63 -1.25 -132.82
C GLN A 629 86.76 -2.28 -132.71
N ALA A 630 86.73 -3.16 -131.70
CA ALA A 630 87.70 -4.22 -131.51
C ALA A 630 87.77 -5.19 -132.72
N SER A 631 86.64 -5.55 -133.33
CA SER A 631 86.64 -6.42 -134.52
C SER A 631 87.28 -5.72 -135.74
N THR A 632 86.96 -4.44 -135.98
CA THR A 632 87.57 -3.69 -137.11
C THR A 632 89.08 -3.52 -136.99
N MET A 633 89.61 -3.34 -135.77
CA MET A 633 91.05 -3.33 -135.51
C MET A 633 91.73 -4.66 -135.89
N SER A 634 91.06 -5.80 -135.63
CA SER A 634 91.59 -7.12 -135.96
C SER A 634 91.65 -7.38 -137.47
N GLU A 635 90.69 -6.87 -138.25
CA GLU A 635 90.69 -7.00 -139.72
C GLU A 635 91.81 -6.19 -140.39
N LEU A 636 92.12 -5.00 -139.85
CA LEU A 636 93.19 -4.15 -140.37
C LEU A 636 94.58 -4.80 -140.15
N ALA A 637 94.85 -5.28 -138.94
CA ALA A 637 96.10 -5.98 -138.62
C ALA A 637 96.31 -7.24 -139.47
N HIS A 638 95.24 -7.93 -139.86
CA HIS A 638 95.35 -9.11 -140.72
C HIS A 638 95.71 -8.76 -142.18
N ARG A 639 95.21 -7.63 -142.72
CA ARG A 639 95.59 -7.13 -144.05
C ARG A 639 97.03 -6.63 -144.11
N GLU A 640 97.49 -5.95 -143.07
CA GLU A 640 98.86 -5.42 -143.00
C GLU A 640 99.91 -6.53 -143.13
N LYS A 641 99.71 -7.66 -142.43
CA LYS A 641 100.59 -8.82 -142.52
C LYS A 641 100.68 -9.40 -143.94
N GLN A 642 99.55 -9.54 -144.64
CA GLN A 642 99.50 -10.10 -145.99
C GLN A 642 100.29 -9.27 -147.02
N LEU A 643 100.38 -7.95 -146.82
CA LEU A 643 101.17 -7.06 -147.68
C LEU A 643 102.68 -7.19 -147.43
N LEU A 644 103.09 -7.35 -146.16
CA LEU A 644 104.49 -7.58 -145.79
C LEU A 644 105.02 -8.90 -146.39
N ASP A 645 104.25 -9.98 -146.28
CA ASP A 645 104.64 -11.29 -146.82
C ASP A 645 104.83 -11.27 -148.35
N PHE A 646 103.99 -10.52 -149.09
CA PHE A 646 104.12 -10.35 -150.54
C PHE A 646 105.42 -9.61 -150.95
N CYS A 647 105.79 -8.55 -150.22
CA CYS A 647 106.99 -7.77 -150.53
C CYS A 647 108.31 -8.55 -150.34
N MET A 648 108.35 -9.53 -149.43
CA MET A 648 109.53 -10.40 -149.25
C MET A 648 109.79 -11.27 -150.49
N VAL A 649 108.76 -11.90 -151.04
CA VAL A 649 108.89 -12.83 -152.19
C VAL A 649 109.39 -12.12 -153.44
N VAL A 650 108.88 -10.92 -153.73
CA VAL A 650 109.35 -10.11 -154.88
C VAL A 650 110.82 -9.70 -154.73
N SER A 651 111.27 -9.44 -153.50
CA SER A 651 112.67 -9.06 -153.23
C SER A 651 113.63 -10.23 -153.47
N GLN A 652 113.25 -11.46 -153.06
CA GLN A 652 114.08 -12.66 -153.22
C GLN A 652 114.33 -13.04 -154.70
N MET A 653 113.37 -12.81 -155.60
CA MET A 653 113.55 -13.11 -157.03
C MET A 653 114.44 -12.11 -157.78
N LEU A 654 114.86 -11.00 -157.15
CA LEU A 654 115.62 -9.91 -157.78
C LEU A 654 117.10 -9.86 -157.38
N GLY A 655 117.60 -10.83 -156.60
CA GLY A 655 119.04 -11.03 -156.38
C GLY A 655 119.74 -9.92 -155.59
N VAL A 656 119.05 -9.29 -154.64
CA VAL A 656 119.63 -8.30 -153.72
C VAL A 656 119.35 -8.75 -152.29
N ASP A 657 120.38 -9.31 -151.64
CA ASP A 657 120.32 -9.71 -150.24
C ASP A 657 120.55 -8.52 -149.28
N THR A 658 120.09 -8.69 -148.04
CA THR A 658 120.20 -7.79 -146.88
C THR A 658 119.26 -6.55 -146.86
N PRO A 659 118.85 -6.04 -145.67
CA PRO A 659 117.42 -5.80 -145.43
C PRO A 659 116.95 -4.33 -145.34
N CYS A 660 115.65 -4.19 -145.04
CA CYS A 660 114.90 -2.98 -144.68
C CYS A 660 114.39 -2.09 -145.84
N SER A 661 113.10 -2.26 -146.17
CA SER A 661 112.15 -1.19 -146.53
C SER A 661 112.65 -0.08 -147.46
N VAL A 662 113.16 -0.44 -148.64
CA VAL A 662 113.43 0.54 -149.72
C VAL A 662 112.11 0.82 -150.47
N PRO A 663 111.71 2.10 -150.68
CA PRO A 663 110.42 2.44 -151.29
C PRO A 663 110.28 1.95 -152.75
N SER A 664 109.05 1.57 -153.10
CA SER A 664 108.69 0.75 -154.27
C SER A 664 108.89 1.40 -155.65
N SER A 665 109.29 2.68 -155.73
CA SER A 665 109.52 3.38 -157.00
C SER A 665 110.76 2.91 -157.77
N ALA A 666 111.75 2.32 -157.09
CA ALA A 666 112.99 1.85 -157.74
C ALA A 666 112.81 0.50 -158.47
N VAL A 667 111.96 -0.39 -157.95
CA VAL A 667 111.67 -1.71 -158.54
C VAL A 667 110.92 -1.54 -159.86
N ILE A 668 109.94 -0.63 -159.90
CA ILE A 668 109.17 -0.30 -161.10
C ILE A 668 110.10 0.10 -162.26
N LYS A 669 111.05 1.02 -162.03
CA LYS A 669 111.98 1.50 -163.07
C LYS A 669 112.93 0.45 -163.65
N ARG A 670 113.16 -0.68 -162.96
CA ARG A 670 113.93 -1.82 -163.50
C ARG A 670 113.08 -2.84 -164.25
N LEU A 671 111.78 -2.92 -163.96
CA LEU A 671 110.82 -3.68 -164.76
C LEU A 671 110.48 -2.95 -166.08
N GLU A 672 110.36 -1.62 -166.06
CA GLU A 672 110.13 -0.78 -167.25
C GLU A 672 111.21 -0.96 -168.36
N ALA A 673 112.44 -1.27 -167.96
CA ALA A 673 113.55 -1.53 -168.89
C ALA A 673 113.47 -2.88 -169.63
N LEU A 674 112.73 -3.86 -169.10
CA LEU A 674 112.60 -5.21 -169.66
C LEU A 674 111.36 -5.39 -170.57
N ILE A 675 110.47 -4.40 -170.62
CA ILE A 675 109.16 -4.48 -171.31
C ILE A 675 109.20 -3.80 -172.70
N HIS A 676 110.35 -3.22 -173.08
CA HIS A 676 110.52 -2.48 -174.35
C HIS A 676 110.79 -3.36 -175.60
N SER A 677 110.52 -4.67 -175.54
CA SER A 677 110.53 -5.56 -176.70
C SER A 677 109.24 -6.40 -176.78
N SER A 678 108.70 -6.54 -178.01
CA SER A 678 107.62 -7.47 -178.39
C SER A 678 106.16 -7.14 -177.99
N HIS A 679 105.67 -6.01 -178.52
CA HIS A 679 104.36 -5.83 -179.19
C HIS A 679 103.02 -6.20 -178.50
N HIS A 680 102.24 -5.12 -178.25
CA HIS A 680 100.82 -4.92 -178.58
C HIS A 680 99.76 -6.03 -178.37
N HIS A 681 98.71 -5.67 -177.62
CA HIS A 681 97.32 -5.74 -178.15
C HIS A 681 96.42 -4.64 -177.52
N ARG A 682 95.17 -4.54 -177.98
CA ARG A 682 94.26 -3.38 -177.87
C ARG A 682 93.19 -3.58 -176.76
N PRO A 683 92.66 -2.51 -176.10
CA PRO A 683 91.96 -2.64 -174.81
C PRO A 683 90.42 -2.58 -174.92
N LEU A 684 89.70 -2.76 -173.79
CA LEU A 684 88.60 -1.86 -173.38
C LEU A 684 88.11 -2.01 -171.92
N ALA A 685 87.42 -0.96 -171.49
CA ALA A 685 86.85 -0.59 -170.20
C ALA A 685 86.22 -1.64 -169.26
N ARG A 686 86.24 -1.30 -167.95
CA ARG A 686 85.00 -1.25 -167.15
C ARG A 686 85.05 -0.21 -166.02
N GLN A 687 83.97 0.54 -165.85
CA GLN A 687 83.70 1.42 -164.71
C GLN A 687 82.79 0.69 -163.71
N CYS A 688 82.89 1.00 -162.42
CA CYS A 688 81.75 1.04 -161.50
C CYS A 688 82.12 1.89 -160.27
N GLY A 689 81.18 2.65 -159.72
CA GLY A 689 81.45 3.63 -158.66
C GLY A 689 80.61 3.43 -157.40
N ALA A 690 81.15 3.90 -156.28
CA ALA A 690 80.39 4.40 -155.13
C ALA A 690 80.07 5.91 -155.35
N PRO A 691 79.30 6.60 -154.48
CA PRO A 691 78.69 6.18 -153.22
C PRO A 691 77.18 6.45 -153.08
N TYR A 692 76.60 6.05 -151.94
CA TYR A 692 75.25 6.44 -151.52
C TYR A 692 75.26 7.74 -150.71
N CYS A 693 74.34 8.67 -150.97
CA CYS A 693 74.06 9.83 -150.10
C CYS A 693 72.64 10.43 -150.25
N LEU A 694 72.01 10.67 -149.10
CA LEU A 694 71.14 11.81 -148.76
C LEU A 694 69.94 12.20 -149.67
N HIS A 695 68.74 11.84 -149.21
CA HIS A 695 67.61 12.78 -149.01
C HIS A 695 67.16 12.63 -147.53
N CYS A 696 66.83 13.65 -146.73
CA CYS A 696 66.15 14.95 -146.95
C CYS A 696 64.63 14.84 -147.18
N MET A 697 63.85 14.98 -146.11
CA MET A 697 62.79 16.00 -145.98
C MET A 697 62.15 16.00 -144.58
N ALA A 698 61.73 17.17 -144.13
CA ALA A 698 60.85 17.48 -142.98
C ALA A 698 60.07 18.77 -143.37
N PRO A 699 59.19 19.38 -142.56
CA PRO A 699 58.60 19.01 -141.26
C PRO A 699 57.04 19.15 -141.26
N SER A 700 56.42 19.45 -140.11
CA SER A 700 55.09 20.13 -139.95
C SER A 700 53.80 19.28 -140.17
N ALA A 701 52.62 19.59 -139.59
CA ALA A 701 52.23 20.09 -138.25
C ALA A 701 50.69 19.98 -138.02
N ALA A 702 50.26 20.08 -136.75
CA ALA A 702 48.98 20.64 -136.24
C ALA A 702 47.60 19.91 -136.41
N CYS A 703 46.82 20.01 -135.30
CA CYS A 703 45.35 20.10 -135.14
C CYS A 703 44.34 19.18 -135.88
N SER A 704 43.70 18.26 -135.14
CA SER A 704 42.26 18.32 -134.72
C SER A 704 41.93 17.08 -133.85
N THR A 705 41.21 17.08 -132.71
CA THR A 705 39.87 17.57 -132.27
C THR A 705 38.71 16.64 -132.68
N LEU A 706 37.77 16.39 -131.74
CA LEU A 706 36.49 15.64 -131.85
C LEU A 706 36.59 14.09 -131.88
N SER A 707 35.56 13.30 -131.51
CA SER A 707 34.46 13.44 -130.52
C SER A 707 33.62 12.15 -130.47
N ALA A 708 33.16 11.70 -129.28
CA ALA A 708 31.83 11.10 -129.02
C ALA A 708 31.75 10.37 -127.65
N GLY A 709 30.58 10.42 -127.01
CA GLY A 709 30.12 9.44 -126.00
C GLY A 709 29.12 8.46 -126.63
N PRO A 710 28.07 7.95 -125.92
CA PRO A 710 27.67 8.30 -124.54
C PRO A 710 27.07 7.15 -123.67
N LEU A 711 26.65 7.51 -122.44
CA LEU A 711 25.52 7.00 -121.63
C LEU A 711 25.50 5.61 -120.90
N LEU A 712 25.18 5.75 -119.61
CA LEU A 712 24.36 4.98 -118.61
C LEU A 712 23.22 4.07 -119.14
N PRO A 713 22.62 3.13 -118.34
CA PRO A 713 22.20 3.21 -116.91
C PRO A 713 22.75 2.07 -115.99
N GLU A 714 22.58 1.96 -114.65
CA GLU A 714 21.51 2.28 -113.65
C GLU A 714 20.21 1.42 -113.72
N PRO A 715 19.37 1.25 -112.65
CA PRO A 715 19.44 1.74 -111.25
C PRO A 715 19.06 0.69 -110.13
N LEU A 716 18.74 1.17 -108.91
CA LEU A 716 18.00 0.51 -107.76
C LEU A 716 18.82 -0.37 -106.76
N ALA A 717 18.53 -0.42 -105.43
CA ALA A 717 17.43 0.17 -104.62
C ALA A 717 17.73 0.38 -103.10
N LEU A 718 16.92 1.25 -102.46
CA LEU A 718 16.41 1.21 -101.05
C LEU A 718 17.27 1.61 -99.81
N SER A 719 16.55 1.93 -98.72
CA SER A 719 16.96 2.52 -97.41
C SER A 719 15.80 2.39 -96.36
N PRO A 720 15.79 3.04 -95.17
CA PRO A 720 16.64 2.93 -93.97
C PRO A 720 15.81 2.44 -92.73
N PRO A 721 15.70 3.18 -91.60
CA PRO A 721 16.50 3.23 -90.35
C PRO A 721 15.97 2.29 -89.22
N PRO A 722 16.20 2.50 -87.89
CA PRO A 722 15.40 3.47 -87.08
C PRO A 722 16.16 4.15 -85.91
N SER A 723 15.45 4.54 -84.84
CA SER A 723 15.77 5.68 -83.96
C SER A 723 15.76 5.44 -82.43
N ARG A 724 16.39 6.38 -81.71
CA ARG A 724 16.14 6.92 -80.34
C ARG A 724 15.13 6.27 -79.35
N THR A 725 15.48 6.50 -78.07
CA THR A 725 14.65 6.84 -76.88
C THR A 725 14.10 5.75 -75.94
N THR A 726 14.11 6.17 -74.67
CA THR A 726 13.54 5.63 -73.41
C THR A 726 12.01 5.93 -73.33
N PRO A 727 11.23 5.58 -72.27
CA PRO A 727 11.57 5.51 -70.83
C PRO A 727 12.53 4.40 -70.38
#